data_AF-A0A535JIK1-F1
#
_entry.id   AF-A0A535JIK1-F1
#
_cell.length_a   1.000
_cell.length_b   1.000
_cell.length_c   1.000
_cell.angle_alpha   90.00
_cell.angle_beta   90.00
_cell.angle_gamma   90.00
#
_symmetry.space_group_name_H-M   'P 1'
#
loop_
_entity.id
_entity.type
_entity.pdbx_description
1 polymer ?
#
loop_
_entity_poly.entity_id
_entity_poly.type
_entity_poly.pdbx_seq_one_letter_code
_entity_poly.pdbx_strand_id
1 'polypeptide(L)'
;MTLRRLLQTALLALLVASLCLVGSGPARAQVTKHVKLVSSQPLRGGSTAGTQPVVNGIRMALDEVGSVVGDVAIDYQPLDDGDSAGTWDPAMETANAQNAAADSAVIGYLGPYNSGAARISIPILCKAGVVMVSPSNTYPGLTKPGTGTADEPFTYYPSCRRNYARTIPADDTQGTIGAAWAKSLGATKVYILYDDSGPGFGKVLADAFRTKASVSGLLEAGYEHVAKADTYLDLAHRISSSGADLVYYGGVSSNNPGFVLRDLRRAGSTARFMGPGRPGGGGISDATFLQQAGAPAEGAYATNEFWAWQTFNGKASDFLTRYRVKYGVDPGDYAIYAYDAASAFIAAIRAAGTKADDRATVLGLVMGTTNLNAALGGWSFDGNGDTTFSTTSAWRVVNGTWVLQGSIPTVVGVCVAARLDPATQTVYLPNITKTLGGPTGFQTPFIVQNTGTAAATLEVSFYKFSDGTCVTRRSVSSLTPGSSYADIPNNDADLPANTQFSVVVKSFGANVVSVVNEHAGTGDRAEALSYVGVSAGATSVFLPNIVRHFFGYHTPFIIQNLGTASTTATATFRPFAGSGSVTITRTVAPGQSQFIEPNVELGLADIQYAVNVTATQPIAVVVNTHNDDPSVANPVAYSTNGIATGAASVYGPYAAKNANDQGFTATLSTIVVQNMGSSTATSTLTFTPLGGGTPIIFTGPATAAGASWAFDPRYENGVAGVTLCGVAASAGCLADGEYSFVASSPGGSIAAAVNVISPTTAMGYTALAQPAAKYFLPNVTRTLGGASGWTTPILLQAVTATGASVEWRRFSDGALVTTQNLTLTAGASVRIDPRNVATLSDNTQYAVTVTGIGGTLAAIVTELNFQGGDGAMTYEGFAAP
;
A
#
# COMPACT_ATOMS: atom_id res chain seq x y z
N MET A 1 62.65 57.68 -8.92
CA MET A 1 63.02 56.99 -7.67
C MET A 1 61.97 55.95 -7.37
N THR A 2 62.45 54.74 -7.09
CA THR A 2 61.82 53.45 -7.38
C THR A 2 60.71 53.04 -6.42
N LEU A 3 59.85 52.18 -6.97
CA LEU A 3 58.71 51.40 -6.46
C LEU A 3 58.86 50.75 -5.05
N ARG A 4 59.94 51.00 -4.31
CA ARG A 4 60.23 50.41 -2.99
C ARG A 4 59.52 51.08 -1.82
N ARG A 5 59.10 52.36 -1.91
CA ARG A 5 58.48 53.07 -0.77
C ARG A 5 56.97 52.93 -0.64
N LEU A 6 56.25 52.50 -1.69
CA LEU A 6 54.82 52.16 -1.60
C LEU A 6 54.56 50.71 -1.14
N LEU A 7 55.59 49.85 -1.17
CA LEU A 7 55.52 48.46 -0.71
C LEU A 7 55.79 48.28 0.79
N GLN A 8 56.36 49.28 1.49
CA GLN A 8 56.68 49.16 2.92
C GLN A 8 55.56 49.59 3.87
N THR A 9 54.62 50.44 3.43
CA THR A 9 53.45 50.83 4.25
C THR A 9 52.26 49.88 4.09
N ALA A 10 52.21 49.09 3.00
CA ALA A 10 51.19 48.05 2.82
C ALA A 10 51.52 46.72 3.55
N LEU A 11 52.81 46.45 3.82
CA LEU A 11 53.23 45.19 4.44
C LEU A 11 53.11 45.17 5.99
N LEU A 12 53.07 46.33 6.64
CA LEU A 12 52.93 46.42 8.11
C LEU A 12 51.46 46.49 8.58
N ALA A 13 50.52 46.83 7.69
CA ALA A 13 49.08 46.78 7.99
C ALA A 13 48.47 45.38 7.78
N LEU A 14 49.12 44.49 7.00
CA LEU A 14 48.69 43.09 6.84
C LEU A 14 49.26 42.13 7.89
N LEU A 15 50.31 42.51 8.63
CA LEU A 15 50.91 41.64 9.64
C LEU A 15 50.26 41.73 11.04
N VAL A 16 49.49 42.78 11.32
CA VAL A 16 48.75 42.93 12.60
C VAL A 16 47.28 42.49 12.49
N ALA A 17 46.75 42.32 11.28
CA ALA A 17 45.44 41.71 11.04
C ALA A 17 45.47 40.16 10.96
N SER A 18 46.67 39.55 10.94
CA SER A 18 46.84 38.08 10.84
C SER A 18 47.17 37.39 12.17
N LEU A 19 47.10 38.09 13.32
CA LEU A 19 47.32 37.50 14.65
C LEU A 19 46.07 37.46 15.56
N CYS A 20 44.87 37.76 15.03
CA CYS A 20 43.61 37.67 15.78
C CYS A 20 42.49 36.87 15.09
N LEU A 21 42.82 36.08 14.05
CA LEU A 21 41.97 34.98 13.59
C LEU A 21 42.70 33.64 13.77
N VAL A 22 43.04 33.31 15.02
CA VAL A 22 43.02 31.90 15.40
C VAL A 22 41.56 31.50 15.33
N GLY A 23 41.18 30.96 14.17
CA GLY A 23 39.84 30.54 13.88
C GLY A 23 39.32 29.67 15.02
N SER A 24 38.19 30.08 15.57
CA SER A 24 37.25 29.17 16.19
C SER A 24 36.91 28.11 15.14
N GLY A 25 37.69 27.03 15.10
CA GLY A 25 37.25 25.80 14.46
C GLY A 25 35.88 25.45 15.04
N PRO A 26 34.97 24.83 14.28
CA PRO A 26 33.72 24.34 14.84
C PRO A 26 34.08 23.58 16.12
N ALA A 27 33.52 24.01 17.26
CA ALA A 27 33.75 23.38 18.54
C ALA A 27 33.53 21.88 18.33
N ARG A 28 34.60 21.09 18.44
CA ARG A 28 34.52 19.65 18.32
C ARG A 28 33.58 19.23 19.44
N ALA A 29 32.37 18.80 19.09
CA ALA A 29 31.38 18.39 20.08
C ALA A 29 32.07 17.41 21.04
N GLN A 30 32.05 17.73 22.33
CA GLN A 30 32.65 16.86 23.34
C GLN A 30 31.88 15.55 23.29
N VAL A 31 32.56 14.44 23.01
CA VAL A 31 31.95 13.10 23.04
C VAL A 31 31.46 12.85 24.46
N THR A 32 30.17 12.59 24.61
CA THR A 32 29.52 12.31 25.91
C THR A 32 29.03 10.87 26.01
N LYS A 33 28.90 10.17 24.87
CA LYS A 33 28.40 8.79 24.79
C LYS A 33 29.27 7.91 23.90
N HIS A 34 29.33 6.63 24.25
CA HIS A 34 30.02 5.60 23.49
C HIS A 34 29.07 4.43 23.23
N VAL A 35 28.91 4.07 21.97
CA VAL A 35 28.11 2.92 21.53
C VAL A 35 28.93 2.03 20.61
N LYS A 36 28.55 0.76 20.50
CA LYS A 36 29.19 -0.23 19.65
C LYS A 36 28.26 -0.69 18.53
N LEU A 37 28.83 -0.82 17.34
CA LEU A 37 28.26 -1.61 16.26
C LEU A 37 29.16 -2.82 16.04
N VAL A 38 28.57 -4.00 15.93
CA VAL A 38 29.32 -5.22 15.62
C VAL A 38 28.91 -5.74 14.25
N SER A 39 29.80 -6.44 13.55
CA SER A 39 29.41 -7.29 12.42
C SER A 39 29.87 -8.72 12.66
N SER A 40 29.26 -9.71 12.00
CA SER A 40 29.67 -11.12 12.12
C SER A 40 29.65 -11.80 10.77
N GLN A 41 30.81 -12.29 10.33
CA GLN A 41 31.01 -12.85 8.98
C GLN A 41 32.21 -13.81 9.00
N PRO A 42 32.35 -14.72 8.01
CA PRO A 42 33.52 -15.60 7.98
C PRO A 42 34.70 -14.81 7.42
N LEU A 43 35.65 -14.44 8.28
CA LEU A 43 36.78 -13.56 7.95
C LEU A 43 38.07 -14.33 7.64
N ARG A 44 38.04 -15.66 7.70
CA ARG A 44 39.18 -16.54 7.41
C ARG A 44 38.91 -17.44 6.20
N GLY A 45 39.99 -18.00 5.65
CA GLY A 45 39.92 -19.05 4.63
C GLY A 45 39.25 -18.61 3.32
N GLY A 46 38.49 -19.53 2.71
CA GLY A 46 37.96 -19.36 1.35
C GLY A 46 36.94 -18.21 1.20
N SER A 47 36.26 -17.79 2.26
CA SER A 47 35.22 -16.75 2.20
C SER A 47 35.77 -15.31 2.30
N THR A 48 37.01 -15.11 2.73
CA THR A 48 37.59 -13.77 2.99
C THR A 48 37.50 -12.84 1.79
N ALA A 49 37.65 -13.36 0.56
CA ALA A 49 37.55 -12.56 -0.65
C ALA A 49 36.17 -11.91 -0.83
N GLY A 50 35.10 -12.54 -0.35
CA GLY A 50 33.72 -12.04 -0.41
C GLY A 50 33.29 -11.22 0.81
N THR A 51 33.85 -11.50 1.99
CA THR A 51 33.43 -10.89 3.27
C THR A 51 34.29 -9.70 3.69
N GLN A 52 35.58 -9.67 3.33
CA GLN A 52 36.45 -8.51 3.62
C GLN A 52 35.91 -7.22 2.98
N PRO A 53 35.36 -7.23 1.74
CA PRO A 53 34.75 -6.03 1.18
C PRO A 53 33.56 -5.50 1.97
N VAL A 54 32.77 -6.38 2.60
CA VAL A 54 31.63 -6.01 3.47
C VAL A 54 32.13 -5.23 4.69
N VAL A 55 33.17 -5.74 5.36
CA VAL A 55 33.81 -5.06 6.50
C VAL A 55 34.35 -3.69 6.09
N ASN A 56 34.96 -3.60 4.91
CA ASN A 56 35.47 -2.34 4.36
C ASN A 56 34.33 -1.35 4.06
N GLY A 57 33.20 -1.81 3.51
CA GLY A 57 32.02 -0.96 3.26
C GLY A 57 31.47 -0.33 4.54
N ILE A 58 31.35 -1.13 5.61
CA ILE A 58 30.92 -0.64 6.93
C ILE A 58 31.90 0.39 7.49
N ARG A 59 33.21 0.08 7.48
CA ARG A 59 34.25 1.01 7.95
C ARG A 59 34.24 2.30 7.17
N MET A 60 34.06 2.22 5.86
CA MET A 60 34.02 3.40 5.00
C MET A 60 32.89 4.36 5.37
N ALA A 61 31.66 3.86 5.60
CA ALA A 61 30.55 4.70 6.05
C ALA A 61 30.82 5.38 7.40
N LEU A 62 31.41 4.64 8.35
CA LEU A 62 31.75 5.16 9.68
C LEU A 62 32.89 6.19 9.63
N ASP A 63 33.94 5.91 8.88
CA ASP A 63 35.10 6.81 8.75
C ASP A 63 34.71 8.14 8.11
N GLU A 64 33.70 8.16 7.23
CA GLU A 64 33.19 9.38 6.59
C GLU A 64 32.45 10.31 7.55
N VAL A 65 31.94 9.77 8.67
CA VAL A 65 31.45 10.57 9.80
C VAL A 65 32.50 10.68 10.91
N GLY A 66 33.74 10.25 10.67
CA GLY A 66 34.82 10.24 11.67
C GLY A 66 34.52 9.34 12.88
N SER A 67 33.64 8.35 12.71
CA SER A 67 33.11 7.48 13.77
C SER A 67 32.45 8.24 14.93
N VAL A 68 31.96 9.46 14.67
CA VAL A 68 31.25 10.28 15.64
C VAL A 68 30.00 10.90 15.00
N VAL A 69 28.85 10.77 15.66
CA VAL A 69 27.59 11.39 15.23
C VAL A 69 27.05 12.24 16.36
N GLY A 70 27.07 13.57 16.18
CA GLY A 70 26.76 14.48 17.28
C GLY A 70 27.82 14.37 18.38
N ASP A 71 27.40 14.03 19.59
CA ASP A 71 28.25 13.75 20.77
C ASP A 71 28.43 12.24 21.06
N VAL A 72 28.05 11.39 20.12
CA VAL A 72 28.10 9.92 20.25
C VAL A 72 29.27 9.36 19.44
N ALA A 73 30.23 8.73 20.11
CA ALA A 73 31.29 7.96 19.45
C ALA A 73 30.82 6.52 19.17
N ILE A 74 31.13 6.04 17.97
CA ILE A 74 30.77 4.70 17.49
C ILE A 74 32.04 3.86 17.41
N ASP A 75 32.11 2.81 18.22
CA ASP A 75 33.15 1.78 18.12
C ASP A 75 32.64 0.62 17.25
N TYR A 76 33.42 0.24 16.24
CA TYR A 76 33.02 -0.81 15.31
C TYR A 76 33.93 -2.01 15.42
N GLN A 77 33.33 -3.16 15.72
CA GLN A 77 34.03 -4.43 15.89
C GLN A 77 33.55 -5.47 14.87
N PRO A 78 34.38 -5.83 13.86
CA PRO A 78 34.11 -7.01 13.05
C PRO A 78 34.44 -8.28 13.83
N LEU A 79 33.48 -9.20 13.87
CA LEU A 79 33.58 -10.53 14.47
C LEU A 79 33.69 -11.59 13.38
N ASP A 80 34.47 -12.62 13.66
CA ASP A 80 34.66 -13.77 12.78
C ASP A 80 33.72 -14.89 13.22
N ASP A 81 32.87 -15.38 12.31
CA ASP A 81 32.05 -16.58 12.52
C ASP A 81 32.57 -17.80 11.74
N GLY A 82 33.76 -17.69 11.13
CA GLY A 82 34.31 -18.73 10.26
C GLY A 82 35.15 -19.79 10.98
N ASP A 83 34.99 -21.04 10.55
CA ASP A 83 35.87 -22.15 10.92
C ASP A 83 37.25 -22.07 10.23
N SER A 84 38.12 -23.04 10.51
CA SER A 84 39.47 -23.10 9.92
C SER A 84 39.49 -23.32 8.40
N ALA A 85 38.40 -23.82 7.81
CA ALA A 85 38.24 -23.98 6.37
C ALA A 85 37.70 -22.70 5.69
N GLY A 86 37.26 -21.71 6.49
CA GLY A 86 36.68 -20.47 6.03
C GLY A 86 35.21 -20.57 5.64
N THR A 87 34.48 -21.54 6.20
CA THR A 87 33.02 -21.64 6.14
C THR A 87 32.45 -21.11 7.45
N TRP A 88 31.25 -20.50 7.44
CA TRP A 88 30.61 -20.06 8.69
C TRP A 88 30.31 -21.25 9.61
N ASP A 89 30.49 -21.05 10.92
CA ASP A 89 30.28 -22.04 11.98
C ASP A 89 29.12 -21.62 12.90
N PRO A 90 28.09 -22.46 13.08
CA PRO A 90 26.95 -22.16 13.94
C PRO A 90 27.30 -21.84 15.40
N ALA A 91 28.33 -22.46 15.97
CA ALA A 91 28.71 -22.24 17.36
C ALA A 91 29.42 -20.89 17.52
N MET A 92 30.25 -20.51 16.56
CA MET A 92 30.90 -19.19 16.53
C MET A 92 29.87 -18.07 16.35
N GLU A 93 28.90 -18.20 15.45
CA GLU A 93 27.83 -17.20 15.30
C GLU A 93 26.98 -17.10 16.58
N THR A 94 26.65 -18.23 17.19
CA THR A 94 25.93 -18.25 18.48
C THR A 94 26.69 -17.46 19.54
N ALA A 95 28.01 -17.70 19.66
CA ALA A 95 28.86 -17.01 20.61
C ALA A 95 28.95 -15.50 20.30
N ASN A 96 29.11 -15.12 19.04
CA ASN A 96 29.15 -13.72 18.61
C ASN A 96 27.84 -12.99 18.96
N ALA A 97 26.69 -13.59 18.67
CA ALA A 97 25.38 -13.03 18.99
C ALA A 97 25.13 -12.93 20.50
N GLN A 98 25.54 -13.93 21.29
CA GLN A 98 25.42 -13.90 22.76
C GLN A 98 26.30 -12.82 23.38
N ASN A 99 27.55 -12.68 22.91
CA ASN A 99 28.46 -11.64 23.38
C ASN A 99 27.93 -10.24 23.04
N ALA A 100 27.41 -10.05 21.83
CA ALA A 100 26.76 -8.80 21.43
C ALA A 100 25.50 -8.49 22.26
N ALA A 101 24.67 -9.49 22.54
CA ALA A 101 23.50 -9.34 23.39
C ALA A 101 23.85 -8.92 24.82
N ALA A 102 24.93 -9.48 25.38
CA ALA A 102 25.40 -9.25 26.74
C ALA A 102 26.12 -7.89 26.93
N ASP A 103 26.78 -7.36 25.91
CA ASP A 103 27.45 -6.05 25.97
C ASP A 103 26.44 -4.92 25.73
N SER A 104 26.01 -4.23 26.81
CA SER A 104 25.03 -3.15 26.75
C SER A 104 25.43 -1.98 25.85
N ALA A 105 26.72 -1.81 25.52
CA ALA A 105 27.16 -0.78 24.58
C ALA A 105 26.82 -1.14 23.13
N VAL A 106 26.60 -2.41 22.81
CA VAL A 106 26.22 -2.85 21.46
C VAL A 106 24.78 -2.47 21.17
N ILE A 107 24.58 -1.55 20.24
CA ILE A 107 23.26 -1.05 19.82
C ILE A 107 22.81 -1.60 18.47
N GLY A 108 23.70 -2.26 17.73
CA GLY A 108 23.43 -2.74 16.38
C GLY A 108 24.35 -3.86 15.93
N TYR A 109 23.79 -4.74 15.09
CA TYR A 109 24.46 -5.91 14.53
C TYR A 109 24.38 -5.87 12.99
N LEU A 110 25.50 -5.74 12.30
CA LEU A 110 25.61 -5.66 10.84
C LEU A 110 25.99 -7.03 10.27
N GLY A 111 25.04 -7.70 9.63
CA GLY A 111 25.20 -9.08 9.16
C GLY A 111 24.14 -10.04 9.73
N PRO A 112 24.42 -11.37 9.73
CA PRO A 112 25.63 -12.00 9.25
C PRO A 112 25.69 -12.09 7.72
N TYR A 113 26.78 -12.66 7.21
CA TYR A 113 26.96 -12.93 5.78
C TYR A 113 26.02 -14.04 5.27
N ASN A 114 25.86 -15.12 6.04
CA ASN A 114 25.08 -16.29 5.64
C ASN A 114 23.66 -16.27 6.24
N SER A 115 22.63 -16.52 5.43
CA SER A 115 21.23 -16.58 5.94
C SER A 115 21.03 -17.64 7.03
N GLY A 116 21.78 -18.75 6.99
CA GLY A 116 21.74 -19.78 8.04
C GLY A 116 22.25 -19.27 9.39
N ALA A 117 23.28 -18.43 9.40
CA ALA A 117 23.77 -17.74 10.60
C ALA A 117 22.71 -16.78 11.15
N ALA A 118 21.97 -16.08 10.28
CA ALA A 118 20.92 -15.16 10.70
C ALA A 118 19.78 -15.85 11.46
N ARG A 119 19.42 -17.08 11.06
CA ARG A 119 18.41 -17.89 11.78
C ARG A 119 18.80 -18.12 13.25
N ILE A 120 20.10 -18.12 13.56
CA ILE A 120 20.65 -18.30 14.90
C ILE A 120 20.70 -16.96 15.64
N SER A 121 21.23 -15.91 15.02
CA SER A 121 21.45 -14.63 15.70
C SER A 121 20.19 -13.79 15.90
N ILE A 122 19.21 -13.83 14.99
CA ILE A 122 17.96 -13.07 15.12
C ILE A 122 17.28 -13.30 16.48
N PRO A 123 16.92 -14.54 16.89
CA PRO A 123 16.22 -14.76 18.16
C PRO A 123 17.06 -14.41 19.40
N ILE A 124 18.39 -14.52 19.32
CA ILE A 124 19.30 -14.13 20.42
C ILE A 124 19.30 -12.61 20.60
N LEU A 125 19.52 -11.88 19.51
CA LEU A 125 19.61 -10.42 19.49
C LEU A 125 18.25 -9.77 19.78
N CYS A 126 17.16 -10.39 19.33
CA CYS A 126 15.80 -9.89 19.53
C CYS A 126 15.43 -9.84 21.02
N LYS A 127 15.79 -10.88 21.79
CA LYS A 127 15.61 -10.88 23.26
C LYS A 127 16.38 -9.76 23.95
N ALA A 128 17.50 -9.35 23.39
CA ALA A 128 18.35 -8.28 23.91
C ALA A 128 17.99 -6.89 23.35
N GLY A 129 16.99 -6.80 22.47
CA GLY A 129 16.56 -5.56 21.81
C GLY A 129 17.55 -5.01 20.76
N VAL A 130 18.55 -5.78 20.34
CA VAL A 130 19.59 -5.34 19.39
C VAL A 130 19.04 -5.47 17.97
N VAL A 131 19.00 -4.36 17.23
CA VAL A 131 18.60 -4.37 15.81
C VAL A 131 19.73 -4.91 14.93
N MET A 132 19.33 -5.64 13.91
CA MET A 132 20.18 -6.43 13.04
C MET A 132 19.87 -6.07 11.59
N VAL A 133 20.89 -5.66 10.83
CA VAL A 133 20.74 -5.31 9.40
C VAL A 133 21.76 -6.11 8.59
N SER A 134 21.29 -7.05 7.77
CA SER A 134 22.18 -7.83 6.92
C SER A 134 22.36 -7.20 5.53
N PRO A 135 23.60 -7.10 5.02
CA PRO A 135 23.87 -6.66 3.65
C PRO A 135 23.86 -7.79 2.61
N SER A 136 23.59 -9.05 2.99
CA SER A 136 23.84 -10.21 2.11
C SER A 136 22.90 -11.40 2.28
N ASN A 137 22.02 -11.40 3.29
CA ASN A 137 21.07 -12.49 3.50
C ASN A 137 19.81 -12.32 2.65
N THR A 138 19.56 -13.24 1.74
CA THR A 138 18.49 -13.12 0.74
C THR A 138 17.32 -14.07 0.99
N TYR A 139 17.47 -15.05 1.91
CA TYR A 139 16.44 -16.03 2.25
C TYR A 139 15.13 -15.34 2.70
N PRO A 140 14.01 -15.50 1.98
CA PRO A 140 12.78 -14.78 2.30
C PRO A 140 12.13 -15.19 3.62
N GLY A 141 12.32 -16.44 4.06
CA GLY A 141 11.79 -16.95 5.34
C GLY A 141 12.30 -16.21 6.58
N LEU A 142 13.34 -15.37 6.46
CA LEU A 142 13.78 -14.48 7.55
C LEU A 142 12.77 -13.34 7.81
N THR A 143 11.97 -12.94 6.81
CA THR A 143 11.08 -11.78 6.93
C THR A 143 9.64 -12.02 6.49
N LYS A 144 9.35 -12.99 5.62
CA LYS A 144 8.03 -13.17 4.97
C LYS A 144 7.36 -14.52 5.30
N PRO A 145 6.14 -14.52 5.87
CA PRO A 145 5.37 -15.74 6.09
C PRO A 145 5.12 -16.53 4.79
N GLY A 146 5.12 -17.85 4.88
CA GLY A 146 4.81 -18.73 3.74
C GLY A 146 5.90 -18.88 2.68
N THR A 147 7.06 -18.26 2.87
CA THR A 147 8.23 -18.38 1.97
C THR A 147 9.33 -19.31 2.50
N GLY A 148 9.15 -19.82 3.73
CA GLY A 148 10.05 -20.73 4.41
C GLY A 148 9.30 -21.89 5.06
N THR A 149 9.74 -22.34 6.24
CA THR A 149 8.93 -23.30 7.02
C THR A 149 7.63 -22.66 7.50
N ALA A 150 6.63 -23.47 7.90
CA ALA A 150 5.31 -22.98 8.27
C ALA A 150 5.32 -21.90 9.38
N ASP A 151 6.28 -21.99 10.31
CA ASP A 151 6.41 -21.08 11.45
C ASP A 151 7.33 -19.88 11.18
N GLU A 152 7.96 -19.81 10.01
CA GLU A 152 8.83 -18.70 9.62
C GLU A 152 8.02 -17.49 9.10
N PRO A 153 8.42 -16.25 9.43
CA PRO A 153 9.57 -15.85 10.25
C PRO A 153 9.26 -15.81 11.76
N PHE A 154 8.02 -16.10 12.18
CA PHE A 154 7.55 -15.91 13.56
C PHE A 154 8.37 -16.69 14.60
N THR A 155 8.93 -17.84 14.21
CA THR A 155 9.83 -18.64 15.06
C THR A 155 11.06 -17.85 15.55
N TYR A 156 11.48 -16.79 14.86
CA TYR A 156 12.62 -15.96 15.28
C TYR A 156 12.25 -14.90 16.32
N TYR A 157 10.95 -14.67 16.57
CA TYR A 157 10.44 -13.60 17.43
C TYR A 157 9.47 -14.10 18.51
N PRO A 158 9.81 -15.15 19.29
CA PRO A 158 8.86 -15.79 20.21
C PRO A 158 8.37 -14.87 21.34
N SER A 159 9.12 -13.83 21.70
CA SER A 159 8.78 -12.95 22.83
C SER A 159 9.28 -11.51 22.67
N CYS A 160 9.50 -11.05 21.45
CA CYS A 160 10.13 -9.77 21.18
C CYS A 160 9.66 -9.18 19.85
N ARG A 161 9.85 -7.87 19.68
CA ARG A 161 9.52 -7.18 18.43
C ARG A 161 10.55 -7.52 17.36
N ARG A 162 10.12 -7.59 16.10
CA ARG A 162 11.01 -7.80 14.95
C ARG A 162 12.20 -6.83 15.02
N ASN A 163 13.40 -7.39 14.96
CA ASN A 163 14.66 -6.67 15.07
C ASN A 163 15.56 -6.87 13.83
N TYR A 164 15.07 -7.50 12.77
CA TYR A 164 15.87 -7.84 11.59
C TYR A 164 15.40 -7.08 10.35
N ALA A 165 16.36 -6.53 9.61
CA ALA A 165 16.17 -5.96 8.29
C ALA A 165 17.33 -6.35 7.35
N ARG A 166 17.20 -6.05 6.06
CA ARG A 166 18.26 -6.28 5.06
C ARG A 166 18.31 -5.20 3.99
N THR A 167 19.52 -4.82 3.60
CA THR A 167 19.75 -3.84 2.53
C THR A 167 19.87 -4.48 1.14
N ILE A 168 20.09 -5.79 1.08
CA ILE A 168 20.08 -6.56 -0.18
C ILE A 168 18.66 -7.05 -0.52
N PRO A 169 18.27 -7.12 -1.82
CA PRO A 169 17.00 -7.72 -2.22
C PRO A 169 16.88 -9.19 -1.80
N ALA A 170 15.65 -9.64 -1.55
CA ALA A 170 15.33 -11.03 -1.21
C ALA A 170 15.26 -11.95 -2.47
N ASP A 171 15.43 -13.26 -2.30
CA ASP A 171 15.46 -14.23 -3.41
C ASP A 171 14.13 -14.28 -4.20
N ASP A 172 12.99 -14.08 -3.53
CA ASP A 172 11.68 -14.03 -4.20
C ASP A 172 11.55 -12.81 -5.14
N THR A 173 12.23 -11.71 -4.82
CA THR A 173 12.36 -10.56 -5.73
C THR A 173 13.15 -10.95 -6.98
N GLN A 174 14.23 -11.73 -6.84
CA GLN A 174 15.06 -12.18 -7.97
C GLN A 174 14.29 -13.12 -8.91
N GLY A 175 13.51 -14.06 -8.39
CA GLY A 175 12.65 -14.94 -9.21
C GLY A 175 11.60 -14.16 -10.00
N THR A 176 10.96 -13.18 -9.36
CA THR A 176 10.01 -12.25 -9.99
C THR A 176 10.66 -11.48 -11.15
N ILE A 177 11.85 -10.92 -10.92
CA ILE A 177 12.60 -10.21 -11.96
C ILE A 177 12.98 -11.15 -13.11
N GLY A 178 13.40 -12.38 -12.81
CA GLY A 178 13.71 -13.40 -13.80
C GLY A 178 12.56 -13.66 -14.77
N ALA A 179 11.32 -13.78 -14.27
CA ALA A 179 10.15 -13.99 -15.12
C ALA A 179 9.84 -12.77 -16.00
N ALA A 180 9.96 -11.57 -15.44
CA ALA A 180 9.77 -10.35 -16.22
C ALA A 180 10.82 -10.19 -17.33
N TRP A 181 12.07 -10.54 -17.03
CA TRP A 181 13.16 -10.52 -18.01
C TRP A 181 13.02 -11.63 -19.06
N ALA A 182 12.61 -12.84 -18.67
CA ALA A 182 12.26 -13.91 -19.60
C ALA A 182 11.22 -13.45 -20.63
N LYS A 183 10.19 -12.72 -20.17
CA LYS A 183 9.18 -12.12 -21.05
C LYS A 183 9.77 -11.07 -21.98
N SER A 184 10.64 -10.17 -21.50
CA SER A 184 11.25 -9.13 -22.35
C SER A 184 12.26 -9.69 -23.36
N LEU A 185 12.85 -10.86 -23.09
CA LEU A 185 13.61 -11.65 -24.06
C LEU A 185 12.71 -12.32 -25.11
N GLY A 186 11.39 -12.17 -25.00
CA GLY A 186 10.40 -12.72 -25.93
C GLY A 186 10.03 -14.17 -25.65
N ALA A 187 10.21 -14.67 -24.41
CA ALA A 187 9.65 -15.96 -24.03
C ALA A 187 8.12 -15.89 -24.03
N THR A 188 7.48 -17.00 -24.40
CA THR A 188 6.02 -17.15 -24.40
C THR A 188 5.57 -18.37 -23.62
N LYS A 189 6.42 -19.40 -23.53
CA LYS A 189 6.09 -20.67 -22.89
C LYS A 189 7.29 -21.21 -22.09
N VAL A 190 7.15 -21.29 -20.77
CA VAL A 190 8.25 -21.58 -19.85
C VAL A 190 8.14 -22.96 -19.23
N TYR A 191 9.27 -23.65 -19.09
CA TYR A 191 9.39 -24.85 -18.23
C TYR A 191 10.19 -24.49 -16.99
N ILE A 192 9.65 -24.76 -15.81
CA ILE A 192 10.22 -24.30 -14.55
C ILE A 192 10.75 -25.51 -13.79
N LEU A 193 12.02 -25.47 -13.45
CA LEU A 193 12.71 -26.49 -12.68
C LEU A 193 13.16 -25.89 -11.36
N TYR A 194 13.18 -26.71 -10.32
CA TYR A 194 13.79 -26.31 -9.06
C TYR A 194 14.57 -27.45 -8.41
N ASP A 195 15.62 -27.12 -7.66
CA ASP A 195 16.26 -28.04 -6.73
C ASP A 195 15.85 -27.78 -5.27
N ASP A 196 16.19 -28.72 -4.40
CA ASP A 196 15.98 -28.62 -2.96
C ASP A 196 17.23 -28.08 -2.22
N SER A 197 18.02 -27.20 -2.86
CA SER A 197 19.23 -26.67 -2.24
C SER A 197 18.92 -25.75 -1.04
N GLY A 198 19.66 -25.93 0.05
CA GLY A 198 19.51 -25.13 1.27
C GLY A 198 18.10 -25.23 1.89
N PRO A 199 17.58 -24.15 2.51
CA PRO A 199 16.21 -24.11 3.03
C PRO A 199 15.19 -23.87 1.90
N GLY A 200 15.31 -24.59 0.77
CA GLY A 200 14.42 -24.45 -0.39
C GLY A 200 14.76 -23.25 -1.28
N PHE A 201 16.03 -22.84 -1.36
CA PHE A 201 16.49 -21.71 -2.19
C PHE A 201 16.01 -21.83 -3.65
N GLY A 202 16.26 -22.99 -4.28
CA GLY A 202 15.83 -23.24 -5.65
C GLY A 202 14.32 -23.15 -5.83
N LYS A 203 13.57 -23.74 -4.88
CA LYS A 203 12.11 -23.71 -4.86
C LYS A 203 11.53 -22.30 -4.70
N VAL A 204 12.06 -21.48 -3.79
CA VAL A 204 11.60 -20.10 -3.56
C VAL A 204 11.73 -19.26 -4.84
N LEU A 205 12.88 -19.35 -5.51
CA LEU A 205 13.11 -18.67 -6.79
C LEU A 205 12.14 -19.14 -7.88
N ALA A 206 11.96 -20.46 -8.00
CA ALA A 206 11.07 -21.05 -8.98
C ALA A 206 9.59 -20.71 -8.71
N ASP A 207 9.15 -20.68 -7.46
CA ASP A 207 7.79 -20.29 -7.07
C ASP A 207 7.51 -18.82 -7.35
N ALA A 208 8.48 -17.94 -7.05
CA ALA A 208 8.38 -16.52 -7.37
C ALA A 208 8.37 -16.28 -8.89
N PHE A 209 9.26 -16.96 -9.63
CA PHE A 209 9.28 -16.92 -11.09
C PHE A 209 7.95 -17.42 -11.65
N ARG A 210 7.44 -18.55 -11.18
CA ARG A 210 6.17 -19.15 -11.61
C ARG A 210 5.00 -18.21 -11.38
N THR A 211 4.90 -17.64 -10.18
CA THR A 211 3.87 -16.68 -9.80
C THR A 211 3.91 -15.47 -10.74
N LYS A 212 5.10 -14.90 -10.97
CA LYS A 212 5.25 -13.76 -11.88
C LYS A 212 5.03 -14.13 -13.35
N ALA A 213 5.41 -15.33 -13.78
CA ALA A 213 5.22 -15.84 -15.13
C ALA A 213 3.73 -15.95 -15.46
N SER A 214 2.94 -16.50 -14.54
CA SER A 214 1.48 -16.60 -14.65
C SER A 214 0.84 -15.22 -14.88
N VAL A 215 1.13 -14.24 -14.03
CA VAL A 215 0.55 -12.89 -14.15
C VAL A 215 1.12 -12.08 -15.32
N SER A 216 2.25 -12.49 -15.91
CA SER A 216 2.90 -11.83 -17.06
C SER A 216 2.55 -12.47 -18.41
N GLY A 217 1.64 -13.47 -18.41
CA GLY A 217 1.23 -14.17 -19.63
C GLY A 217 2.34 -15.01 -20.25
N LEU A 218 3.18 -15.64 -19.43
CA LEU A 218 4.07 -16.72 -19.82
C LEU A 218 3.34 -18.04 -19.53
N LEU A 219 3.14 -18.86 -20.56
CA LEU A 219 2.44 -20.14 -20.43
C LEU A 219 3.35 -21.16 -19.71
N GLU A 220 2.90 -21.72 -18.61
CA GLU A 220 3.63 -22.80 -17.93
C GLU A 220 3.49 -24.11 -18.70
N ALA A 221 4.61 -24.64 -19.18
CA ALA A 221 4.71 -25.93 -19.87
C ALA A 221 4.96 -27.10 -18.89
N GLY A 222 5.50 -26.78 -17.72
CA GLY A 222 5.80 -27.73 -16.65
C GLY A 222 6.45 -27.01 -15.47
N TYR A 223 6.27 -27.61 -14.29
CA TYR A 223 6.88 -27.20 -13.04
C TYR A 223 7.25 -28.47 -12.27
N GLU A 224 8.53 -28.79 -12.12
CA GLU A 224 8.96 -30.02 -11.44
C GLU A 224 10.30 -29.85 -10.69
N HIS A 225 10.43 -30.62 -9.61
CA HIS A 225 11.70 -30.79 -8.90
C HIS A 225 12.70 -31.56 -9.77
N VAL A 226 13.98 -31.18 -9.71
CA VAL A 226 15.08 -31.88 -10.38
C VAL A 226 16.17 -32.29 -9.39
N ALA A 227 16.30 -33.60 -9.19
CA ALA A 227 17.36 -34.18 -8.36
C ALA A 227 18.73 -34.16 -9.07
N LYS A 228 19.81 -34.18 -8.30
CA LYS A 228 21.17 -34.34 -8.84
C LYS A 228 21.31 -35.65 -9.61
N ALA A 229 21.78 -35.58 -10.84
CA ALA A 229 22.10 -36.73 -11.69
C ALA A 229 23.23 -36.38 -12.68
N ASP A 230 23.84 -37.40 -13.27
CA ASP A 230 24.86 -37.23 -14.32
C ASP A 230 24.24 -37.11 -15.73
N THR A 231 22.95 -37.46 -15.86
CA THR A 231 22.16 -37.32 -17.09
C THR A 231 20.70 -37.00 -16.79
N TYR A 232 20.07 -36.29 -17.72
CA TYR A 232 18.72 -35.76 -17.67
C TYR A 232 17.95 -36.01 -18.97
N LEU A 233 18.26 -37.06 -19.74
CA LEU A 233 17.66 -37.31 -21.07
C LEU A 233 16.13 -37.40 -21.04
N ASP A 234 15.54 -38.08 -20.05
CA ASP A 234 14.07 -38.18 -19.93
C ASP A 234 13.44 -36.82 -19.64
N LEU A 235 14.04 -36.03 -18.75
CA LEU A 235 13.65 -34.67 -18.45
C LEU A 235 13.76 -33.80 -19.71
N ALA A 236 14.86 -33.91 -20.44
CA ALA A 236 15.11 -33.18 -21.67
C ALA A 236 14.08 -33.51 -22.76
N HIS A 237 13.69 -34.77 -22.92
CA HIS A 237 12.63 -35.17 -23.85
C HIS A 237 11.25 -34.63 -23.44
N ARG A 238 10.91 -34.61 -22.15
CA ARG A 238 9.65 -33.99 -21.66
C ARG A 238 9.63 -32.50 -21.95
N ILE A 239 10.71 -31.78 -21.60
CA ILE A 239 10.82 -30.34 -21.84
C ILE A 239 10.73 -30.05 -23.34
N SER A 240 11.46 -30.78 -24.18
CA SER A 240 11.43 -30.62 -25.64
C SER A 240 10.02 -30.84 -26.21
N SER A 241 9.34 -31.91 -25.77
CA SER A 241 7.97 -32.23 -26.21
C SER A 241 6.92 -31.23 -25.73
N SER A 242 7.17 -30.55 -24.61
CA SER A 242 6.27 -29.53 -24.07
C SER A 242 6.20 -28.28 -24.96
N GLY A 243 7.20 -28.05 -25.83
CA GLY A 243 7.31 -26.86 -26.67
C GLY A 243 7.66 -25.59 -25.90
N ALA A 244 8.25 -25.71 -24.70
CA ALA A 244 8.77 -24.56 -23.97
C ALA A 244 9.88 -23.85 -24.78
N ASP A 245 9.82 -22.52 -24.83
CA ASP A 245 10.83 -21.67 -25.49
C ASP A 245 11.86 -21.11 -24.49
N LEU A 246 11.61 -21.25 -23.20
CA LEU A 246 12.56 -20.97 -22.13
C LEU A 246 12.42 -21.98 -20.98
N VAL A 247 13.55 -22.42 -20.45
CA VAL A 247 13.66 -23.20 -19.21
C VAL A 247 14.20 -22.28 -18.13
N TYR A 248 13.46 -22.13 -17.05
CA TYR A 248 13.95 -21.48 -15.83
C TYR A 248 14.37 -22.56 -14.84
N TYR A 249 15.61 -22.48 -14.34
CA TYR A 249 16.14 -23.34 -13.30
C TYR A 249 16.35 -22.52 -12.02
N GLY A 250 15.54 -22.77 -10.99
CA GLY A 250 15.76 -22.24 -9.65
C GLY A 250 16.66 -23.18 -8.87
N GLY A 251 17.91 -22.78 -8.61
CA GLY A 251 18.82 -23.63 -7.84
C GLY A 251 20.30 -23.29 -8.04
N VAL A 252 21.16 -24.21 -7.62
CA VAL A 252 22.63 -24.05 -7.61
C VAL A 252 23.33 -24.94 -8.63
N SER A 253 24.50 -24.49 -9.13
CA SER A 253 25.34 -25.25 -10.08
C SER A 253 25.83 -26.60 -9.55
N SER A 254 25.94 -26.77 -8.22
CA SER A 254 26.38 -28.03 -7.60
C SER A 254 25.37 -29.17 -7.74
N ASN A 255 24.14 -28.85 -8.17
CA ASN A 255 23.07 -29.81 -8.48
C ASN A 255 22.96 -30.12 -9.99
N ASN A 256 24.03 -29.84 -10.74
CA ASN A 256 24.23 -30.20 -12.16
C ASN A 256 23.27 -29.57 -13.21
N PRO A 257 22.79 -28.32 -13.09
CA PRO A 257 21.97 -27.68 -14.13
C PRO A 257 22.65 -27.56 -15.50
N GLY A 258 23.99 -27.55 -15.56
CA GLY A 258 24.69 -27.55 -16.84
C GLY A 258 24.49 -28.86 -17.63
N PHE A 259 24.35 -29.99 -16.93
CA PHE A 259 24.01 -31.27 -17.57
C PHE A 259 22.56 -31.30 -18.06
N VAL A 260 21.64 -30.59 -17.39
CA VAL A 260 20.27 -30.38 -17.89
C VAL A 260 20.32 -29.66 -19.24
N LEU A 261 21.05 -28.55 -19.34
CA LEU A 261 21.20 -27.81 -20.60
C LEU A 261 21.89 -28.64 -21.70
N ARG A 262 22.94 -29.39 -21.35
CA ARG A 262 23.62 -30.31 -22.27
C ARG A 262 22.65 -31.33 -22.86
N ASP A 263 21.87 -31.99 -22.01
CA ASP A 263 20.95 -33.05 -22.44
C ASP A 263 19.71 -32.47 -23.17
N LEU A 264 19.27 -31.25 -22.82
CA LEU A 264 18.27 -30.49 -23.60
C LEU A 264 18.68 -30.28 -25.05
N ARG A 265 19.93 -29.89 -25.29
CA ARG A 265 20.47 -29.72 -26.64
C ARG A 265 20.58 -31.07 -27.37
N ARG A 266 20.95 -32.15 -26.68
CA ARG A 266 20.96 -33.51 -27.26
C ARG A 266 19.56 -33.99 -27.66
N ALA A 267 18.53 -33.58 -26.92
CA ALA A 267 17.12 -33.85 -27.24
C ALA A 267 16.53 -32.90 -28.31
N GLY A 268 17.35 -32.06 -28.95
CA GLY A 268 16.95 -31.15 -30.03
C GLY A 268 16.23 -29.88 -29.57
N SER A 269 16.15 -29.59 -28.27
CA SER A 269 15.49 -28.38 -27.77
C SER A 269 16.33 -27.13 -28.03
N THR A 270 15.71 -26.08 -28.55
CA THR A 270 16.30 -24.74 -28.72
C THR A 270 15.90 -23.77 -27.62
N ALA A 271 15.22 -24.25 -26.56
CA ALA A 271 14.77 -23.40 -25.46
C ALA A 271 15.93 -22.64 -24.83
N ARG A 272 15.72 -21.35 -24.53
CA ARG A 272 16.66 -20.55 -23.75
C ARG A 272 16.77 -21.13 -22.34
N PHE A 273 17.92 -20.99 -21.70
CA PHE A 273 18.12 -21.48 -20.34
C PHE A 273 18.41 -20.29 -19.44
N MET A 274 17.66 -20.15 -18.35
CA MET A 274 17.78 -19.06 -17.38
C MET A 274 17.83 -19.61 -15.97
N GLY A 275 18.57 -18.97 -15.06
CA GLY A 275 18.54 -19.30 -13.64
C GLY A 275 19.10 -18.17 -12.77
N PRO A 276 19.16 -18.34 -11.44
CA PRO A 276 19.83 -17.39 -10.57
C PRO A 276 21.33 -17.43 -10.82
N GLY A 277 22.02 -16.32 -10.67
CA GLY A 277 23.47 -16.23 -10.77
C GLY A 277 24.10 -15.74 -9.47
N ARG A 278 25.18 -16.42 -9.05
CA ARG A 278 26.06 -16.01 -7.95
C ARG A 278 27.52 -16.31 -8.31
N PRO A 279 28.39 -15.30 -8.46
CA PRO A 279 29.83 -15.50 -8.63
C PRO A 279 30.39 -16.27 -7.43
N GLY A 280 31.29 -17.21 -7.67
CA GLY A 280 31.91 -18.01 -6.61
C GLY A 280 31.11 -19.22 -6.13
N GLY A 281 29.94 -19.48 -6.71
CA GLY A 281 29.08 -20.63 -6.39
C GLY A 281 27.80 -20.22 -5.66
N GLY A 282 26.68 -20.89 -5.95
CA GLY A 282 25.36 -20.58 -5.39
C GLY A 282 24.30 -20.16 -6.41
N GLY A 283 24.61 -20.25 -7.71
CA GLY A 283 23.69 -20.08 -8.83
C GLY A 283 24.29 -20.74 -10.09
N ILE A 284 23.76 -20.45 -11.27
CA ILE A 284 24.27 -20.99 -12.54
C ILE A 284 25.37 -20.12 -13.17
N SER A 285 25.57 -18.88 -12.70
CA SER A 285 26.56 -17.94 -13.25
C SER A 285 27.99 -18.18 -12.76
N ASP A 286 28.47 -19.43 -12.86
CA ASP A 286 29.82 -19.81 -12.41
C ASP A 286 30.55 -20.73 -13.41
N ALA A 287 31.82 -21.04 -13.11
CA ALA A 287 32.65 -21.92 -13.94
C ALA A 287 32.16 -23.37 -13.95
N THR A 288 31.55 -23.83 -12.85
CA THR A 288 31.02 -25.19 -12.70
C THR A 288 29.92 -25.45 -13.72
N PHE A 289 28.97 -24.51 -13.88
CA PHE A 289 27.92 -24.61 -14.88
C PHE A 289 28.48 -24.66 -16.31
N LEU A 290 29.44 -23.79 -16.63
CA LEU A 290 30.09 -23.76 -17.95
C LEU A 290 30.81 -25.08 -18.25
N GLN A 291 31.50 -25.66 -17.26
CA GLN A 291 32.18 -26.94 -17.41
C GLN A 291 31.18 -28.10 -17.59
N GLN A 292 30.08 -28.10 -16.85
CA GLN A 292 29.03 -29.11 -16.97
C GLN A 292 28.34 -29.07 -18.34
N ALA A 293 27.95 -27.87 -18.78
CA ALA A 293 27.21 -27.68 -20.01
C ALA A 293 28.09 -27.81 -21.26
N GLY A 294 29.33 -27.31 -21.22
CA GLY A 294 30.21 -27.23 -22.39
C GLY A 294 29.68 -26.24 -23.43
N ALA A 295 29.87 -26.53 -24.73
CA ALA A 295 29.37 -25.70 -25.82
C ALA A 295 27.85 -25.37 -25.74
N PRO A 296 26.96 -26.28 -25.27
CA PRO A 296 25.57 -25.98 -24.95
C PRO A 296 25.29 -24.77 -24.05
N ALA A 297 26.26 -24.31 -23.26
CA ALA A 297 26.12 -23.17 -22.36
C ALA A 297 25.88 -21.84 -23.10
N GLU A 298 26.31 -21.75 -24.37
CA GLU A 298 26.26 -20.51 -25.14
C GLU A 298 24.84 -19.93 -25.20
N GLY A 299 24.71 -18.65 -24.84
CA GLY A 299 23.42 -17.98 -24.78
C GLY A 299 22.55 -18.29 -23.56
N ALA A 300 23.03 -19.01 -22.54
CA ALA A 300 22.37 -19.10 -21.25
C ALA A 300 22.32 -17.73 -20.54
N TYR A 301 21.28 -17.49 -19.74
CA TYR A 301 21.00 -16.23 -19.04
C TYR A 301 21.04 -16.43 -17.53
N ALA A 302 21.47 -15.42 -16.76
CA ALA A 302 21.37 -15.45 -15.31
C ALA A 302 20.97 -14.09 -14.73
N THR A 303 20.15 -14.10 -13.67
CA THR A 303 19.86 -12.91 -12.85
C THR A 303 20.63 -13.00 -11.55
N ASN A 304 21.33 -11.93 -11.14
CA ASN A 304 21.98 -11.86 -9.83
C ASN A 304 21.18 -10.91 -8.92
N GLU A 305 20.98 -11.30 -7.67
CA GLU A 305 20.22 -10.55 -6.65
C GLU A 305 20.86 -9.20 -6.28
N PHE A 306 22.13 -9.02 -6.63
CA PHE A 306 22.89 -7.81 -6.36
C PHE A 306 23.09 -6.95 -7.60
N TRP A 307 23.36 -5.67 -7.35
CA TRP A 307 23.76 -4.71 -8.36
C TRP A 307 25.25 -4.86 -8.63
N ALA A 308 25.61 -5.28 -9.84
CA ALA A 308 26.97 -5.49 -10.27
C ALA A 308 27.70 -4.14 -10.29
N TRP A 309 28.82 -4.06 -9.58
CA TRP A 309 29.56 -2.81 -9.38
C TRP A 309 30.03 -2.17 -10.69
N GLN A 310 30.19 -2.95 -11.75
CA GLN A 310 30.52 -2.46 -13.10
C GLN A 310 29.40 -1.59 -13.71
N THR A 311 28.17 -1.70 -13.20
CA THR A 311 26.99 -0.96 -13.66
C THR A 311 26.55 0.13 -12.68
N PHE A 312 27.35 0.40 -11.65
CA PHE A 312 27.07 1.47 -10.71
C PHE A 312 26.99 2.82 -11.42
N ASN A 313 25.96 3.58 -11.07
CA ASN A 313 25.70 4.91 -11.57
C ASN A 313 25.33 5.85 -10.41
N GLY A 314 25.28 7.15 -10.67
CA GLY A 314 24.97 8.16 -9.65
C GLY A 314 25.84 8.00 -8.39
N LYS A 315 25.20 8.01 -7.21
CA LYS A 315 25.88 7.88 -5.91
C LYS A 315 26.67 6.58 -5.75
N ALA A 316 26.26 5.51 -6.42
CA ALA A 316 26.99 4.24 -6.36
C ALA A 316 28.34 4.33 -7.10
N SER A 317 28.42 5.14 -8.17
CA SER A 317 29.68 5.43 -8.86
C SER A 317 30.63 6.25 -8.00
N ASP A 318 30.09 7.20 -7.22
CA ASP A 318 30.87 7.98 -6.26
C ASP A 318 31.41 7.09 -5.12
N PHE A 319 30.56 6.19 -4.61
CA PHE A 319 30.98 5.16 -3.66
C PHE A 319 32.11 4.30 -4.24
N LEU A 320 31.95 3.75 -5.45
CA LEU A 320 32.96 2.90 -6.10
C LEU A 320 34.31 3.62 -6.21
N THR A 321 34.29 4.89 -6.64
CA THR A 321 35.50 5.69 -6.81
C THR A 321 36.22 5.86 -5.47
N ARG A 322 35.51 6.27 -4.43
CA ARG A 322 36.08 6.47 -3.10
C ARG A 322 36.54 5.16 -2.46
N TYR A 323 35.80 4.08 -2.69
CA TYR A 323 36.15 2.74 -2.20
C TYR A 323 37.49 2.28 -2.79
N ARG A 324 37.67 2.40 -4.10
CA ARG A 324 38.93 2.05 -4.79
C ARG A 324 40.09 2.90 -4.31
N VAL A 325 39.89 4.21 -4.16
CA VAL A 325 40.93 5.12 -3.63
C VAL A 325 41.37 4.68 -2.24
N LYS A 326 40.43 4.25 -1.39
CA LYS A 326 40.71 3.89 0.00
C LYS A 326 41.34 2.50 0.16
N TYR A 327 40.87 1.51 -0.59
CA TYR A 327 41.22 0.10 -0.36
C TYR A 327 42.06 -0.54 -1.47
N GLY A 328 42.23 0.13 -2.62
CA GLY A 328 43.03 -0.38 -3.75
C GLY A 328 42.44 -1.62 -4.44
N VAL A 329 41.20 -2.00 -4.11
CA VAL A 329 40.49 -3.17 -4.63
C VAL A 329 39.05 -2.80 -5.00
N ASP A 330 38.42 -3.64 -5.82
CA ASP A 330 37.00 -3.49 -6.15
C ASP A 330 36.10 -3.84 -4.94
N PRO A 331 34.92 -3.21 -4.82
CA PRO A 331 34.03 -3.39 -3.67
C PRO A 331 33.37 -4.77 -3.60
N GLY A 332 33.53 -5.61 -4.62
CA GLY A 332 32.79 -6.86 -4.74
C GLY A 332 31.27 -6.61 -4.76
N ASP A 333 30.51 -7.66 -4.49
CA ASP A 333 29.05 -7.65 -4.69
C ASP A 333 28.26 -7.08 -3.49
N TYR A 334 28.88 -7.07 -2.30
CA TYR A 334 28.16 -6.81 -1.05
C TYR A 334 28.58 -5.52 -0.31
N ALA A 335 29.72 -4.90 -0.65
CA ALA A 335 30.23 -3.77 0.12
C ALA A 335 29.33 -2.53 0.08
N ILE A 336 28.64 -2.27 -1.04
CA ILE A 336 27.72 -1.14 -1.16
C ILE A 336 26.51 -1.29 -0.23
N TYR A 337 25.97 -2.52 -0.12
CA TYR A 337 24.86 -2.83 0.79
C TYR A 337 25.30 -2.73 2.25
N ALA A 338 26.55 -3.09 2.55
CA ALA A 338 27.15 -2.96 3.87
C ALA A 338 27.37 -1.50 4.27
N TYR A 339 27.84 -0.68 3.32
CA TYR A 339 27.97 0.76 3.49
C TYR A 339 26.59 1.40 3.78
N ASP A 340 25.55 1.01 3.05
CA ASP A 340 24.20 1.53 3.26
C ASP A 340 23.54 1.01 4.55
N ALA A 341 23.82 -0.24 4.94
CA ALA A 341 23.39 -0.76 6.25
C ALA A 341 24.01 0.06 7.39
N ALA A 342 25.31 0.34 7.33
CA ALA A 342 25.98 1.23 8.28
C ALA A 342 25.43 2.67 8.21
N SER A 343 25.09 3.16 7.02
CA SER A 343 24.46 4.47 6.83
C SER A 343 23.08 4.56 7.50
N ALA A 344 22.30 3.48 7.52
CA ALA A 344 21.03 3.41 8.24
C ALA A 344 21.23 3.52 9.76
N PHE A 345 22.24 2.84 10.32
CA PHE A 345 22.63 3.01 11.73
C PHE A 345 23.10 4.43 12.03
N ILE A 346 23.94 5.01 11.18
CA ILE A 346 24.41 6.40 11.33
C ILE A 346 23.23 7.37 11.33
N ALA A 347 22.26 7.18 10.44
CA ALA A 347 21.05 8.00 10.38
C ALA A 347 20.18 7.82 11.63
N ALA A 348 19.99 6.58 12.10
CA ALA A 348 19.25 6.28 13.31
C ALA A 348 19.91 6.87 14.57
N ILE A 349 21.23 6.75 14.71
CA ILE A 349 21.98 7.34 15.82
C ILE A 349 21.84 8.87 15.81
N ARG A 350 21.92 9.49 14.62
CA ARG A 350 21.71 10.94 14.48
C ARG A 350 20.31 11.36 14.92
N ALA A 351 19.29 10.61 14.52
CA ALA A 351 17.90 10.87 14.90
C ALA A 351 17.61 10.58 16.38
N ALA A 352 18.28 9.59 16.96
CA ALA A 352 18.14 9.24 18.37
C ALA A 352 18.73 10.32 19.30
N GLY A 353 19.78 11.02 18.86
CA GLY A 353 20.44 12.07 19.63
C GLY A 353 20.88 11.56 21.01
N THR A 354 20.36 12.18 22.07
CA THR A 354 20.66 11.78 23.46
C THR A 354 20.14 10.39 23.84
N LYS A 355 19.36 9.71 22.98
CA LYS A 355 18.90 8.33 23.18
C LYS A 355 19.66 7.31 22.31
N ALA A 356 20.81 7.68 21.75
CA ALA A 356 21.58 6.78 20.88
C ALA A 356 22.11 5.51 21.56
N ASP A 357 22.20 5.49 22.89
CA ASP A 357 22.55 4.33 23.72
C ASP A 357 21.32 3.49 24.15
N ASP A 358 20.10 3.90 23.78
CA ASP A 358 18.90 3.12 24.00
C ASP A 358 18.61 2.22 22.78
N ARG A 359 18.82 0.91 22.97
CA ARG A 359 18.57 -0.13 21.95
C ARG A 359 17.16 -0.07 21.37
N ALA A 360 16.14 0.21 22.19
CA ALA A 360 14.76 0.26 21.72
C ALA A 360 14.52 1.44 20.77
N THR A 361 15.07 2.61 21.10
CA THR A 361 15.03 3.79 20.22
C THR A 361 15.77 3.54 18.91
N VAL A 362 17.00 3.00 18.97
CA VAL A 362 17.79 2.70 17.76
C VAL A 362 17.10 1.67 16.88
N LEU A 363 16.55 0.61 17.47
CA LEU A 363 15.76 -0.40 16.73
C LEU A 363 14.58 0.23 16.00
N GLY A 364 13.78 1.04 16.69
CA GLY A 364 12.63 1.71 16.09
C GLY A 364 13.02 2.61 14.90
N LEU A 365 14.12 3.35 15.04
CA LEU A 365 14.61 4.26 14.00
C LEU A 365 15.23 3.53 12.80
N VAL A 366 15.99 2.46 13.04
CA VAL A 366 16.54 1.63 11.95
C VAL A 366 15.41 0.93 11.20
N MET A 367 14.49 0.26 11.90
CA MET A 367 13.36 -0.43 11.26
C MET A 367 12.39 0.55 10.55
N GLY A 368 12.34 1.81 11.01
CA GLY A 368 11.56 2.90 10.39
C GLY A 368 12.29 3.69 9.31
N THR A 369 13.40 3.18 8.76
CA THR A 369 14.18 3.88 7.73
C THR A 369 13.33 4.11 6.48
N THR A 370 13.12 5.38 6.13
CA THR A 370 12.39 5.79 4.91
C THR A 370 13.21 6.78 4.09
N ASN A 371 13.23 6.59 2.77
CA ASN A 371 13.92 7.47 1.80
C ASN A 371 15.38 7.79 2.16
N LEU A 372 16.09 6.85 2.78
CA LEU A 372 17.51 7.00 3.06
C LEU A 372 18.25 7.08 1.74
N ASN A 373 18.91 8.21 1.53
CA ASN A 373 19.57 8.52 0.27
C ASN A 373 21.09 8.38 0.41
N ALA A 374 21.59 7.14 0.36
CA ALA A 374 22.99 6.78 0.55
C ALA A 374 23.62 6.27 -0.77
N ALA A 375 24.54 5.29 -0.73
CA ALA A 375 25.26 4.84 -1.92
C ALA A 375 24.35 4.11 -2.92
N LEU A 376 23.32 3.39 -2.47
CA LEU A 376 22.34 2.73 -3.35
C LEU A 376 21.35 3.71 -4.01
N GLY A 377 21.39 5.01 -3.65
CA GLY A 377 20.33 5.96 -3.97
C GLY A 377 19.26 6.01 -2.88
N GLY A 378 18.03 6.42 -3.23
CA GLY A 378 16.91 6.50 -2.29
C GLY A 378 16.23 5.15 -2.09
N TRP A 379 16.18 4.66 -0.85
CA TRP A 379 15.51 3.42 -0.47
C TRP A 379 14.93 3.48 0.94
N SER A 380 14.09 2.50 1.29
CA SER A 380 13.44 2.34 2.60
C SER A 380 13.47 0.87 3.03
N PHE A 381 13.20 0.58 4.30
CA PHE A 381 12.74 -0.76 4.69
C PHE A 381 11.22 -0.82 4.63
N ASP A 382 10.67 -1.92 4.13
CA ASP A 382 9.24 -2.22 4.20
C ASP A 382 8.83 -2.69 5.60
N GLY A 383 7.53 -2.95 5.82
CA GLY A 383 7.01 -3.43 7.11
C GLY A 383 7.56 -4.79 7.57
N ASN A 384 8.19 -5.56 6.68
CA ASN A 384 8.84 -6.84 6.99
C ASN A 384 10.33 -6.69 7.30
N GLY A 385 10.92 -5.51 7.05
CA GLY A 385 12.36 -5.26 7.17
C GLY A 385 13.13 -5.50 5.87
N ASP A 386 12.46 -5.71 4.74
CA ASP A 386 13.12 -5.86 3.44
C ASP A 386 13.35 -4.51 2.78
N THR A 387 14.47 -4.36 2.06
CA THR A 387 14.75 -3.13 1.31
C THR A 387 13.75 -2.93 0.16
N THR A 388 13.39 -1.66 -0.10
CA THR A 388 12.68 -1.28 -1.33
C THR A 388 13.61 -1.19 -2.55
N PHE A 389 14.92 -1.20 -2.33
CA PHE A 389 15.90 -1.30 -3.41
C PHE A 389 15.75 -2.65 -4.12
N SER A 390 15.64 -2.64 -5.45
CA SER A 390 15.30 -3.85 -6.23
C SER A 390 16.12 -4.00 -7.52
N THR A 391 17.18 -3.21 -7.68
CA THR A 391 18.06 -3.33 -8.85
C THR A 391 18.85 -4.63 -8.80
N THR A 392 18.81 -5.38 -9.90
CA THR A 392 19.52 -6.66 -10.09
C THR A 392 20.35 -6.61 -11.37
N SER A 393 21.20 -7.61 -11.58
CA SER A 393 22.10 -7.65 -12.74
C SER A 393 21.79 -8.81 -13.68
N ALA A 394 21.86 -8.55 -14.99
CA ALA A 394 21.65 -9.52 -16.04
C ALA A 394 22.97 -10.04 -16.60
N TRP A 395 23.10 -11.35 -16.77
CA TRP A 395 24.28 -11.98 -17.35
C TRP A 395 23.89 -12.92 -18.50
N ARG A 396 24.77 -13.05 -19.48
CA ARG A 396 24.61 -13.99 -20.60
C ARG A 396 25.93 -14.67 -20.94
N VAL A 397 25.89 -15.95 -21.26
CA VAL A 397 27.06 -16.65 -21.81
C VAL A 397 27.29 -16.17 -23.24
N VAL A 398 28.46 -15.58 -23.48
CA VAL A 398 28.96 -15.16 -24.79
C VAL A 398 30.38 -15.69 -24.96
N ASN A 399 30.63 -16.40 -26.06
CA ASN A 399 31.91 -17.06 -26.36
C ASN A 399 32.40 -17.95 -25.19
N GLY A 400 31.48 -18.71 -24.58
CA GLY A 400 31.79 -19.62 -23.48
C GLY A 400 32.11 -18.94 -22.13
N THR A 401 31.84 -17.64 -21.97
CA THR A 401 32.07 -16.90 -20.72
C THR A 401 30.85 -16.09 -20.31
N TRP A 402 30.63 -15.89 -19.00
CA TRP A 402 29.55 -15.03 -18.50
C TRP A 402 29.89 -13.55 -18.72
N VAL A 403 29.05 -12.86 -19.48
CA VAL A 403 29.18 -11.44 -19.80
C VAL A 403 28.01 -10.65 -19.24
N LEU A 404 28.29 -9.62 -18.45
CA LEU A 404 27.30 -8.70 -17.89
C LEU A 404 26.59 -7.95 -19.02
N GLN A 405 25.26 -8.02 -19.02
CA GLN A 405 24.40 -7.35 -20.00
C GLN A 405 23.94 -5.96 -19.53
N GLY A 406 24.08 -5.67 -18.23
CA GLY A 406 23.65 -4.43 -17.58
C GLY A 406 22.87 -4.72 -16.29
N SER A 407 22.37 -3.67 -15.65
CA SER A 407 21.33 -3.82 -14.63
C SER A 407 19.98 -4.07 -15.28
N ILE A 408 19.14 -4.88 -14.65
CA ILE A 408 17.72 -4.97 -14.95
C ILE A 408 17.04 -3.95 -14.03
N PRO A 409 16.60 -2.78 -14.52
CA PRO A 409 15.76 -1.91 -13.71
C PRO A 409 14.52 -2.71 -13.34
N THR A 410 14.09 -2.61 -12.09
CA THR A 410 12.78 -3.06 -11.67
C THR A 410 11.78 -2.52 -12.68
N VAL A 411 11.00 -3.43 -13.25
CA VAL A 411 9.96 -3.10 -14.20
C VAL A 411 9.05 -2.06 -13.56
N VAL A 412 9.23 -0.79 -13.96
CA VAL A 412 8.21 0.26 -13.84
C VAL A 412 6.94 -0.36 -14.40
N GLY A 413 5.82 -0.25 -13.69
CA GLY A 413 4.55 -0.89 -14.03
C GLY A 413 4.40 -1.10 -15.54
N VAL A 414 4.34 -2.36 -15.96
CA VAL A 414 4.03 -2.65 -17.36
C VAL A 414 2.52 -2.68 -17.41
N CYS A 415 1.94 -1.72 -18.11
CA CYS A 415 0.57 -1.84 -18.56
C CYS A 415 0.51 -2.95 -19.62
N VAL A 416 0.50 -4.21 -19.16
CA VAL A 416 0.35 -5.39 -20.01
C VAL A 416 -0.94 -5.27 -20.81
N ALA A 417 -1.03 -5.88 -21.99
CA ALA A 417 -2.24 -5.82 -22.80
C ALA A 417 -3.46 -6.29 -21.98
N ALA A 418 -4.57 -5.56 -22.09
CA ALA A 418 -5.82 -5.95 -21.42
C ALA A 418 -6.29 -7.29 -21.97
N ARG A 419 -6.97 -8.07 -21.12
CA ARG A 419 -7.72 -9.23 -21.58
C ARG A 419 -8.72 -8.85 -22.66
N LEU A 420 -8.83 -9.71 -23.68
CA LEU A 420 -9.72 -9.52 -24.83
C LEU A 420 -11.08 -10.17 -24.62
N ASP A 421 -11.18 -11.14 -23.72
CA ASP A 421 -12.46 -11.75 -23.37
C ASP A 421 -13.32 -10.78 -22.54
N PRO A 422 -14.66 -10.86 -22.65
CA PRO A 422 -15.54 -9.94 -21.95
C PRO A 422 -15.49 -10.19 -20.44
N ALA A 423 -15.34 -9.11 -19.68
CA ALA A 423 -15.45 -9.15 -18.22
C ALA A 423 -16.88 -9.49 -17.80
N THR A 424 -17.03 -10.25 -16.71
CA THR A 424 -18.33 -10.48 -16.06
C THR A 424 -18.87 -9.18 -15.48
N GLN A 425 -18.00 -8.37 -14.88
CA GLN A 425 -18.33 -7.06 -14.36
C GLN A 425 -17.10 -6.15 -14.40
N THR A 426 -17.32 -4.85 -14.55
CA THR A 426 -16.28 -3.83 -14.35
C THR A 426 -16.70 -2.90 -13.22
N VAL A 427 -15.78 -2.58 -12.33
CA VAL A 427 -15.95 -1.63 -11.23
C VAL A 427 -14.93 -0.51 -11.39
N TYR A 428 -15.39 0.71 -11.22
CA TYR A 428 -14.63 1.94 -11.43
C TYR A 428 -14.42 2.64 -10.09
N LEU A 429 -13.16 3.00 -9.82
CA LEU A 429 -12.72 3.68 -8.60
C LEU A 429 -12.14 5.04 -9.01
N PRO A 430 -12.94 6.12 -8.93
CA PRO A 430 -12.57 7.40 -9.52
C PRO A 430 -11.32 8.07 -8.94
N ASN A 431 -11.01 7.81 -7.67
CA ASN A 431 -9.94 8.49 -6.95
C ASN A 431 -9.12 7.52 -6.10
N ILE A 432 -7.89 7.23 -6.55
CA ILE A 432 -6.91 6.40 -5.84
C ILE A 432 -5.58 7.16 -5.78
N THR A 433 -4.92 7.26 -4.63
CA THR A 433 -3.68 7.99 -4.42
C THR A 433 -2.60 7.13 -3.79
N LYS A 434 -1.35 7.46 -4.13
CA LYS A 434 -0.14 6.99 -3.45
C LYS A 434 0.65 8.21 -2.98
N THR A 435 0.75 8.37 -1.66
CA THR A 435 1.49 9.45 -0.98
C THR A 435 1.27 10.85 -1.57
N LEU A 436 0.03 11.16 -2.01
CA LEU A 436 -0.29 12.41 -2.69
C LEU A 436 -0.26 13.57 -1.70
N GLY A 437 0.64 14.53 -1.89
CA GLY A 437 0.94 15.59 -0.92
C GLY A 437 2.16 15.29 -0.04
N GLY A 438 2.89 14.20 -0.29
CA GLY A 438 4.12 13.83 0.42
C GLY A 438 3.97 12.60 1.33
N PRO A 439 4.94 12.32 2.22
CA PRO A 439 4.97 11.11 3.04
C PRO A 439 3.75 10.92 3.96
N THR A 440 3.13 12.02 4.41
CA THR A 440 1.89 12.03 5.22
C THR A 440 0.68 12.47 4.40
N GLY A 441 0.80 12.47 3.07
CA GLY A 441 -0.27 12.83 2.15
C GLY A 441 -1.35 11.75 2.04
N PHE A 442 -2.26 11.94 1.10
CA PHE A 442 -3.33 10.98 0.85
C PHE A 442 -2.78 9.61 0.42
N GLN A 443 -3.40 8.58 0.97
CA GLN A 443 -3.27 7.17 0.58
C GLN A 443 -4.67 6.56 0.51
N THR A 444 -4.92 5.71 -0.48
CA THR A 444 -6.26 5.14 -0.70
C THR A 444 -6.25 3.62 -0.85
N PRO A 445 -6.23 2.86 0.25
CA PRO A 445 -6.53 1.45 0.16
C PRO A 445 -7.91 1.21 -0.46
N PHE A 446 -8.02 0.18 -1.30
CA PHE A 446 -9.30 -0.27 -1.80
C PHE A 446 -9.46 -1.78 -1.64
N ILE A 447 -10.70 -2.20 -1.44
CA ILE A 447 -11.09 -3.57 -1.18
C ILE A 447 -12.04 -4.01 -2.29
N VAL A 448 -11.90 -5.23 -2.79
CA VAL A 448 -12.76 -5.86 -3.79
C VAL A 448 -13.25 -7.21 -3.27
N GLN A 449 -14.54 -7.35 -3.03
CA GLN A 449 -15.16 -8.60 -2.59
C GLN A 449 -15.77 -9.35 -3.77
N ASN A 450 -15.55 -10.67 -3.84
CA ASN A 450 -16.29 -11.55 -4.74
C ASN A 450 -17.68 -11.89 -4.15
N THR A 451 -18.73 -11.43 -4.83
CA THR A 451 -20.13 -11.63 -4.42
C THR A 451 -20.84 -12.74 -5.18
N GLY A 452 -20.17 -13.32 -6.18
CA GLY A 452 -20.70 -14.44 -6.95
C GLY A 452 -20.52 -15.79 -6.27
N THR A 453 -20.92 -16.84 -6.98
CA THR A 453 -20.86 -18.24 -6.52
C THR A 453 -19.66 -19.01 -7.07
N ALA A 454 -18.85 -18.38 -7.93
CA ALA A 454 -17.64 -18.94 -8.53
C ALA A 454 -16.41 -18.10 -8.18
N ALA A 455 -15.22 -18.67 -8.29
CA ALA A 455 -13.98 -17.91 -8.12
C ALA A 455 -13.84 -16.85 -9.23
N ALA A 456 -13.35 -15.67 -8.86
CA ALA A 456 -13.09 -14.57 -9.78
C ALA A 456 -11.59 -14.46 -10.09
N THR A 457 -11.29 -14.03 -11.30
CA THR A 457 -9.99 -13.41 -11.61
C THR A 457 -10.23 -11.92 -11.80
N LEU A 458 -9.45 -11.08 -11.14
CA LEU A 458 -9.48 -9.63 -11.32
C LEU A 458 -8.37 -9.20 -12.28
N GLU A 459 -8.66 -8.19 -13.10
CA GLU A 459 -7.69 -7.33 -13.79
C GLU A 459 -7.83 -5.92 -13.19
N VAL A 460 -6.77 -5.42 -12.55
CA VAL A 460 -6.75 -4.12 -11.87
C VAL A 460 -5.83 -3.19 -12.65
N SER A 461 -6.41 -2.16 -13.29
CA SER A 461 -5.66 -1.19 -14.12
C SER A 461 -5.61 0.18 -13.45
N PHE A 462 -4.40 0.74 -13.31
CA PHE A 462 -4.18 2.08 -12.79
C PHE A 462 -3.89 3.05 -13.93
N TYR A 463 -4.69 4.09 -14.07
CA TYR A 463 -4.49 5.17 -15.03
C TYR A 463 -4.13 6.45 -14.29
N LYS A 464 -3.04 7.13 -14.67
CA LYS A 464 -2.65 8.40 -14.07
C LYS A 464 -3.75 9.43 -14.25
N PHE A 465 -4.02 10.17 -13.18
CA PHE A 465 -4.99 11.26 -13.24
C PHE A 465 -4.55 12.38 -14.19
N SER A 466 -3.24 12.68 -14.21
CA SER A 466 -2.65 13.80 -14.96
C SER A 466 -2.81 13.72 -16.48
N ASP A 467 -2.70 12.51 -17.05
CA ASP A 467 -2.64 12.32 -18.51
C ASP A 467 -3.40 11.06 -19.00
N GLY A 468 -4.02 10.30 -18.11
CA GLY A 468 -4.74 9.07 -18.44
C GLY A 468 -3.84 7.90 -18.82
N THR A 469 -2.52 8.01 -18.70
CA THR A 469 -1.61 6.91 -19.05
C THR A 469 -1.79 5.74 -18.10
N CYS A 470 -1.91 4.54 -18.65
CA CYS A 470 -1.95 3.31 -17.86
C CYS A 470 -0.56 3.04 -17.27
N VAL A 471 -0.44 3.07 -15.94
CA VAL A 471 0.80 2.85 -15.21
C VAL A 471 1.06 1.36 -15.04
N THR A 472 0.09 0.63 -14.54
CA THR A 472 0.23 -0.80 -14.28
C THR A 472 -1.11 -1.48 -14.46
N ARG A 473 -1.05 -2.73 -14.91
CA ARG A 473 -2.20 -3.61 -15.00
C ARG A 473 -1.84 -4.93 -14.33
N ARG A 474 -2.54 -5.24 -13.23
CA ARG A 474 -2.29 -6.42 -12.39
C ARG A 474 -3.38 -7.46 -12.59
N SER A 475 -3.05 -8.73 -12.37
CA SER A 475 -4.03 -9.80 -12.28
C SER A 475 -4.05 -10.40 -10.88
N VAL A 476 -5.25 -10.55 -10.32
CA VAL A 476 -5.49 -11.23 -9.05
C VAL A 476 -6.31 -12.48 -9.36
N SER A 477 -5.67 -13.65 -9.36
CA SER A 477 -6.32 -14.92 -9.65
C SER A 477 -6.95 -15.55 -8.42
N SER A 478 -8.01 -16.33 -8.63
CA SER A 478 -8.58 -17.24 -7.62
C SER A 478 -9.20 -16.55 -6.39
N LEU A 479 -9.78 -15.37 -6.56
CA LEU A 479 -10.58 -14.73 -5.49
C LEU A 479 -11.84 -15.55 -5.25
N THR A 480 -11.91 -16.30 -4.16
CA THR A 480 -12.99 -17.25 -3.87
C THR A 480 -14.31 -16.55 -3.55
N PRO A 481 -15.48 -17.20 -3.74
CA PRO A 481 -16.77 -16.67 -3.31
C PRO A 481 -16.77 -16.20 -1.85
N GLY A 482 -17.20 -14.96 -1.62
CA GLY A 482 -17.30 -14.37 -0.29
C GLY A 482 -15.96 -13.94 0.35
N SER A 483 -14.83 -14.08 -0.33
CA SER A 483 -13.55 -13.47 0.07
C SER A 483 -13.35 -12.10 -0.56
N SER A 484 -12.39 -11.35 -0.01
CA SER A 484 -12.03 -10.01 -0.45
C SER A 484 -10.54 -9.91 -0.74
N TYR A 485 -10.21 -9.12 -1.76
CA TYR A 485 -8.87 -8.65 -2.09
C TYR A 485 -8.71 -7.22 -1.58
N ALA A 486 -7.57 -6.88 -0.99
CA ALA A 486 -7.22 -5.50 -0.65
C ALA A 486 -5.94 -5.10 -1.38
N ASP A 487 -5.92 -3.86 -1.86
CA ASP A 487 -4.76 -3.22 -2.45
C ASP A 487 -4.45 -1.96 -1.64
N ILE A 488 -3.16 -1.77 -1.30
CA ILE A 488 -2.68 -0.62 -0.53
C ILE A 488 -1.63 0.07 -1.41
N PRO A 489 -2.00 1.13 -2.16
CA PRO A 489 -1.09 1.76 -3.13
C PRO A 489 0.26 2.19 -2.58
N ASN A 490 0.34 2.53 -1.29
CA ASN A 490 1.60 2.87 -0.63
C ASN A 490 2.60 1.70 -0.57
N ASN A 491 2.13 0.46 -0.62
CA ASN A 491 2.97 -0.75 -0.66
C ASN A 491 3.40 -1.14 -2.08
N ASP A 492 2.88 -0.47 -3.11
CA ASP A 492 3.06 -0.88 -4.49
C ASP A 492 4.31 -0.28 -5.12
N ALA A 493 5.39 -1.06 -5.21
CA ALA A 493 6.65 -0.58 -5.79
C ALA A 493 6.54 -0.14 -7.26
N ASP A 494 5.56 -0.62 -8.01
CA ASP A 494 5.34 -0.31 -9.42
C ASP A 494 4.53 0.97 -9.68
N LEU A 495 3.94 1.58 -8.63
CA LEU A 495 3.25 2.86 -8.72
C LEU A 495 4.17 4.04 -8.34
N PRO A 496 4.15 5.15 -9.09
CA PRO A 496 4.88 6.35 -8.71
C PRO A 496 4.30 6.95 -7.41
N ALA A 497 5.19 7.38 -6.51
CA ALA A 497 4.83 8.14 -5.32
C ALA A 497 4.24 9.52 -5.70
N ASN A 498 3.58 10.18 -4.74
CA ASN A 498 2.96 11.49 -4.91
C ASN A 498 2.10 11.59 -6.16
N THR A 499 1.29 10.55 -6.39
CA THR A 499 0.51 10.42 -7.62
C THR A 499 -0.93 10.02 -7.32
N GLN A 500 -1.84 10.56 -8.12
CA GLN A 500 -3.25 10.23 -8.14
C GLN A 500 -3.56 9.41 -9.40
N PHE A 501 -4.49 8.48 -9.26
CA PHE A 501 -4.91 7.52 -10.25
C PHE A 501 -6.43 7.41 -10.28
N SER A 502 -6.92 7.01 -11.43
CA SER A 502 -8.22 6.38 -11.57
C SER A 502 -7.99 4.88 -11.77
N VAL A 503 -8.75 4.04 -11.08
CA VAL A 503 -8.59 2.58 -11.17
C VAL A 503 -9.80 1.94 -11.81
N VAL A 504 -9.55 0.93 -12.64
CA VAL A 504 -10.57 0.09 -13.28
C VAL A 504 -10.31 -1.36 -12.90
N VAL A 505 -11.27 -1.97 -12.20
CA VAL A 505 -11.24 -3.38 -11.80
C VAL A 505 -12.20 -4.15 -12.69
N LYS A 506 -11.68 -5.02 -13.55
CA LYS A 506 -12.49 -5.98 -14.29
C LYS A 506 -12.49 -7.32 -13.57
N SER A 507 -13.65 -7.90 -13.35
CA SER A 507 -13.80 -9.24 -12.81
C SER A 507 -14.23 -10.22 -13.89
N PHE A 508 -13.64 -11.42 -13.86
CA PHE A 508 -13.93 -12.52 -14.77
C PHE A 508 -14.37 -13.74 -13.95
N GLY A 509 -15.56 -14.26 -14.24
CA GLY A 509 -16.15 -15.44 -13.60
C GLY A 509 -17.19 -15.13 -12.53
N ALA A 510 -17.15 -13.94 -11.91
CA ALA A 510 -18.11 -13.55 -10.88
C ALA A 510 -18.30 -12.03 -10.79
N ASN A 511 -19.41 -11.64 -10.17
CA ASN A 511 -19.65 -10.25 -9.78
C ASN A 511 -18.79 -9.89 -8.56
N VAL A 512 -18.41 -8.62 -8.48
CA VAL A 512 -17.60 -8.06 -7.41
C VAL A 512 -18.15 -6.71 -6.97
N VAL A 513 -17.89 -6.35 -5.73
CA VAL A 513 -18.18 -5.03 -5.17
C VAL A 513 -16.90 -4.47 -4.55
N SER A 514 -16.78 -3.14 -4.45
CA SER A 514 -15.56 -2.53 -3.96
C SER A 514 -15.81 -1.31 -3.11
N VAL A 515 -15.06 -1.16 -2.04
CA VAL A 515 -15.01 0.04 -1.21
C VAL A 515 -13.61 0.64 -1.28
N VAL A 516 -13.52 1.96 -1.23
CA VAL A 516 -12.27 2.73 -1.20
C VAL A 516 -12.26 3.55 0.07
N ASN A 517 -11.18 3.45 0.82
CA ASN A 517 -10.96 4.29 2.00
C ASN A 517 -9.82 5.25 1.68
N GLU A 518 -10.02 6.55 1.84
CA GLU A 518 -8.99 7.57 1.67
C GLU A 518 -8.55 8.07 3.04
N HIS A 519 -7.24 8.09 3.26
CA HIS A 519 -6.62 8.55 4.50
C HIS A 519 -5.55 9.58 4.21
N ALA A 520 -5.47 10.62 5.02
CA ALA A 520 -4.38 11.59 4.98
C ALA A 520 -3.96 11.98 6.39
N GLY A 521 -2.78 12.60 6.51
CA GLY A 521 -2.30 13.18 7.76
C GLY A 521 -1.96 12.15 8.84
N THR A 522 -1.65 12.67 10.04
CA THR A 522 -1.27 11.89 11.22
C THR A 522 -1.68 12.62 12.49
N GLY A 523 -1.93 11.89 13.58
CA GLY A 523 -2.30 12.48 14.87
C GLY A 523 -3.59 13.28 14.78
N ASP A 524 -3.65 14.46 15.38
CA ASP A 524 -4.84 15.32 15.41
C ASP A 524 -5.27 15.84 14.03
N ARG A 525 -4.39 15.73 13.03
CA ARG A 525 -4.69 16.07 11.63
C ARG A 525 -4.88 14.86 10.72
N ALA A 526 -5.08 13.67 11.29
CA ALA A 526 -5.48 12.52 10.49
C ALA A 526 -6.90 12.74 9.95
N GLU A 527 -7.12 12.34 8.69
CA GLU A 527 -8.41 12.41 7.99
C GLU A 527 -8.76 11.05 7.41
N ALA A 528 -10.06 10.73 7.41
CA ALA A 528 -10.57 9.46 6.90
C ALA A 528 -11.91 9.67 6.18
N LEU A 529 -12.03 9.13 4.98
CA LEU A 529 -13.24 9.21 4.16
C LEU A 529 -13.37 7.92 3.35
N SER A 530 -14.60 7.57 2.95
CA SER A 530 -14.85 6.32 2.22
C SER A 530 -15.93 6.49 1.17
N TYR A 531 -15.80 5.78 0.06
CA TYR A 531 -16.80 5.73 -1.00
C TYR A 531 -16.88 4.33 -1.61
N VAL A 532 -17.97 4.05 -2.31
CA VAL A 532 -18.16 2.76 -2.99
C VAL A 532 -17.77 2.81 -4.48
N GLY A 533 -17.16 1.75 -4.98
CA GLY A 533 -16.87 1.57 -6.39
C GLY A 533 -18.13 1.46 -7.23
N VAL A 534 -18.09 2.03 -8.44
CA VAL A 534 -19.27 2.14 -9.32
C VAL A 534 -19.17 1.11 -10.44
N SER A 535 -20.19 0.24 -10.58
CA SER A 535 -20.23 -0.79 -11.62
C SER A 535 -21.10 -0.42 -12.83
N ALA A 536 -21.97 0.59 -12.68
CA ALA A 536 -22.81 1.12 -13.74
C ALA A 536 -22.83 2.65 -13.69
N GLY A 537 -22.30 3.29 -14.73
CA GLY A 537 -22.32 4.76 -14.86
C GLY A 537 -23.64 5.28 -15.42
N ALA A 538 -23.82 6.60 -15.34
CA ALA A 538 -24.95 7.31 -15.96
C ALA A 538 -24.48 8.55 -16.72
N THR A 539 -25.28 9.02 -17.67
CA THR A 539 -25.03 10.27 -18.41
C THR A 539 -25.55 11.51 -17.67
N SER A 540 -26.24 11.34 -16.54
CA SER A 540 -26.66 12.40 -15.63
C SER A 540 -26.45 11.90 -14.21
N VAL A 541 -25.66 12.62 -13.42
CA VAL A 541 -25.32 12.27 -12.03
C VAL A 541 -25.56 13.48 -11.13
N PHE A 542 -26.33 13.28 -10.08
CA PHE A 542 -26.78 14.32 -9.17
C PHE A 542 -25.93 14.35 -7.92
N LEU A 543 -25.47 15.55 -7.54
CA LEU A 543 -24.66 15.81 -6.35
C LEU A 543 -25.46 16.81 -5.48
N PRO A 544 -26.21 16.32 -4.48
CA PRO A 544 -27.14 17.16 -3.73
C PRO A 544 -26.49 18.33 -3.00
N ASN A 545 -25.23 18.17 -2.57
CA ASN A 545 -24.51 19.10 -1.71
C ASN A 545 -23.07 19.33 -2.18
N ILE A 546 -22.82 20.46 -2.85
CA ILE A 546 -21.47 20.92 -3.20
C ILE A 546 -21.28 22.32 -2.60
N VAL A 547 -20.18 22.55 -1.89
CA VAL A 547 -19.93 23.84 -1.25
C VAL A 547 -18.63 24.51 -1.72
N ARG A 548 -18.62 25.84 -1.65
CA ARG A 548 -17.43 26.69 -1.83
C ARG A 548 -17.29 27.60 -0.62
N HIS A 549 -16.14 27.52 0.06
CA HIS A 549 -15.82 28.25 1.30
C HIS A 549 -17.00 28.42 2.28
N PHE A 550 -17.81 27.37 2.46
CA PHE A 550 -19.06 27.45 3.22
C PHE A 550 -18.85 26.87 4.61
N PHE A 551 -18.83 27.73 5.63
CA PHE A 551 -18.49 27.33 7.01
C PHE A 551 -17.14 26.61 7.13
N GLY A 552 -16.14 27.00 6.33
CA GLY A 552 -14.83 26.35 6.26
C GLY A 552 -14.79 25.11 5.36
N TYR A 553 -15.94 24.62 4.89
CA TYR A 553 -15.99 23.45 4.02
C TYR A 553 -15.84 23.82 2.54
N HIS A 554 -15.22 22.91 1.80
CA HIS A 554 -15.17 22.90 0.33
C HIS A 554 -15.32 21.47 -0.19
N THR A 555 -15.70 21.34 -1.47
CA THR A 555 -16.15 20.05 -2.02
C THR A 555 -15.57 19.75 -3.40
N PRO A 556 -14.31 19.29 -3.50
CA PRO A 556 -13.82 18.67 -4.72
C PRO A 556 -14.68 17.47 -5.09
N PHE A 557 -14.99 17.32 -6.38
CA PHE A 557 -15.62 16.09 -6.88
C PHE A 557 -14.90 15.58 -8.12
N ILE A 558 -14.79 14.27 -8.19
CA ILE A 558 -14.00 13.52 -9.16
C ILE A 558 -14.95 12.79 -10.09
N ILE A 559 -14.76 12.98 -11.40
CA ILE A 559 -15.57 12.42 -12.48
C ILE A 559 -14.71 11.43 -13.26
N GLN A 560 -15.10 10.16 -13.26
CA GLN A 560 -14.47 9.13 -14.09
C GLN A 560 -15.35 8.82 -15.31
N ASN A 561 -14.73 8.67 -16.48
CA ASN A 561 -15.43 8.25 -17.70
C ASN A 561 -15.46 6.72 -17.82
N LEU A 562 -16.65 6.16 -17.84
CA LEU A 562 -16.91 4.72 -17.92
C LEU A 562 -17.12 4.25 -19.37
N GLY A 563 -17.28 5.19 -20.31
CA GLY A 563 -17.48 4.91 -21.72
C GLY A 563 -16.20 4.53 -22.47
N THR A 564 -16.36 4.26 -23.76
CA THR A 564 -15.28 3.84 -24.67
C THR A 564 -14.72 4.98 -25.52
N ALA A 565 -15.32 6.17 -25.44
CA ALA A 565 -14.88 7.40 -26.10
C ALA A 565 -14.66 8.52 -25.08
N SER A 566 -13.88 9.55 -25.44
CA SER A 566 -13.78 10.75 -24.61
C SER A 566 -15.16 11.36 -24.38
N THR A 567 -15.39 11.85 -23.17
CA THR A 567 -16.65 12.48 -22.78
C THR A 567 -16.44 13.92 -22.37
N THR A 568 -17.42 14.77 -22.67
CA THR A 568 -17.51 16.12 -22.13
C THR A 568 -18.48 16.07 -20.96
N ALA A 569 -17.95 16.19 -19.74
CA ALA A 569 -18.74 16.25 -18.51
C ALA A 569 -19.02 17.71 -18.14
N THR A 570 -20.29 18.10 -18.11
CA THR A 570 -20.75 19.45 -17.78
C THR A 570 -21.48 19.42 -16.44
N ALA A 571 -20.85 20.01 -15.42
CA ALA A 571 -21.42 20.22 -14.09
C ALA A 571 -22.18 21.55 -14.05
N THR A 572 -23.48 21.48 -13.76
CA THR A 572 -24.35 22.66 -13.61
C THR A 572 -24.60 22.93 -12.14
N PHE A 573 -23.99 24.00 -11.62
CA PHE A 573 -24.10 24.48 -10.25
C PHE A 573 -25.32 25.37 -10.08
N ARG A 574 -26.27 24.96 -9.24
CA ARG A 574 -27.47 25.71 -8.90
C ARG A 574 -27.41 26.14 -7.43
N PRO A 575 -27.35 27.44 -7.12
CA PRO A 575 -27.43 27.91 -5.74
C PRO A 575 -28.66 27.36 -5.01
N PHE A 576 -28.52 27.03 -3.72
CA PHE A 576 -29.68 26.67 -2.88
C PHE A 576 -30.64 27.85 -2.71
N ALA A 577 -30.08 29.05 -2.56
CA ALA A 577 -30.82 30.30 -2.48
C ALA A 577 -30.59 31.12 -3.76
N GLY A 578 -31.67 31.56 -4.41
CA GLY A 578 -31.62 32.45 -5.57
C GLY A 578 -31.99 31.79 -6.90
N SER A 579 -31.74 32.52 -7.99
CA SER A 579 -32.00 32.07 -9.36
C SER A 579 -30.71 32.11 -10.18
N GLY A 580 -30.59 31.21 -11.16
CA GLY A 580 -29.41 31.12 -12.04
C GLY A 580 -28.62 29.81 -11.87
N SER A 581 -27.61 29.63 -12.72
CA SER A 581 -26.70 28.49 -12.65
C SER A 581 -25.35 28.82 -13.28
N VAL A 582 -24.28 28.21 -12.79
CA VAL A 582 -22.94 28.28 -13.38
C VAL A 582 -22.59 26.90 -13.93
N THR A 583 -22.03 26.84 -15.14
CA THR A 583 -21.64 25.57 -15.77
C THR A 583 -20.13 25.45 -15.87
N ILE A 584 -19.59 24.32 -15.43
CA ILE A 584 -18.17 24.00 -15.51
C ILE A 584 -18.03 22.71 -16.29
N THR A 585 -17.08 22.66 -17.22
CA THR A 585 -16.91 21.51 -18.11
C THR A 585 -15.51 20.91 -17.99
N ARG A 586 -15.43 19.59 -18.11
CA ARG A 586 -14.20 18.81 -18.24
C ARG A 586 -14.30 17.86 -19.41
N THR A 587 -13.19 17.65 -20.11
CA THR A 587 -13.06 16.55 -21.08
C THR A 587 -12.33 15.41 -20.40
N VAL A 588 -12.89 14.21 -20.43
CA VAL A 588 -12.37 13.05 -19.70
C VAL A 588 -12.22 11.88 -20.68
N ALA A 589 -11.00 11.36 -20.85
CA ALA A 589 -10.73 10.21 -21.71
C ALA A 589 -11.30 8.90 -21.11
N PRO A 590 -11.55 7.85 -21.90
CA PRO A 590 -12.01 6.55 -21.40
C PRO A 590 -11.18 6.02 -20.23
N GLY A 591 -11.83 5.63 -19.13
CA GLY A 591 -11.17 5.11 -17.92
C GLY A 591 -10.44 6.14 -17.07
N GLN A 592 -10.19 7.35 -17.58
CA GLN A 592 -9.56 8.45 -16.86
C GLN A 592 -10.55 9.14 -15.90
N SER A 593 -10.02 9.78 -14.86
CA SER A 593 -10.73 10.75 -14.03
C SER A 593 -10.26 12.20 -14.23
N GLN A 594 -11.16 13.15 -13.98
CA GLN A 594 -10.87 14.58 -13.82
C GLN A 594 -11.64 15.13 -12.61
N PHE A 595 -11.17 16.20 -11.98
CA PHE A 595 -11.88 16.82 -10.86
C PHE A 595 -12.34 18.25 -11.18
N ILE A 596 -13.31 18.71 -10.39
CA ILE A 596 -13.70 20.10 -10.25
C ILE A 596 -13.55 20.46 -8.77
N GLU A 597 -12.78 21.51 -8.49
CA GLU A 597 -12.55 22.04 -7.14
C GLU A 597 -13.23 23.40 -7.02
N PRO A 598 -14.44 23.50 -6.42
CA PRO A 598 -15.24 24.72 -6.39
C PRO A 598 -14.49 25.98 -5.92
N ASN A 599 -13.50 25.86 -5.03
CA ASN A 599 -12.76 27.01 -4.51
C ASN A 599 -11.93 27.74 -5.58
N VAL A 600 -11.42 27.00 -6.58
CA VAL A 600 -10.56 27.57 -7.64
C VAL A 600 -11.31 27.88 -8.93
N GLU A 601 -12.61 27.56 -9.01
CA GLU A 601 -13.43 27.82 -10.18
C GLU A 601 -13.95 29.26 -10.21
N LEU A 602 -13.87 29.87 -11.40
CA LEU A 602 -14.36 31.23 -11.60
C LEU A 602 -15.90 31.26 -11.67
N GLY A 603 -16.50 32.32 -11.13
CA GLY A 603 -17.94 32.58 -11.23
C GLY A 603 -18.81 31.90 -10.17
N LEU A 604 -18.24 31.04 -9.32
CA LEU A 604 -18.94 30.53 -8.13
C LEU A 604 -18.82 31.53 -6.97
N ALA A 605 -19.92 31.75 -6.26
CA ALA A 605 -19.97 32.44 -4.97
C ALA A 605 -19.74 31.46 -3.80
N ASP A 606 -19.38 32.00 -2.62
CA ASP A 606 -19.11 31.23 -1.39
C ASP A 606 -20.41 30.78 -0.70
N ILE A 607 -21.06 29.79 -1.32
CA ILE A 607 -22.37 29.27 -0.92
C ILE A 607 -22.46 27.76 -1.20
N GLN A 608 -23.61 27.17 -0.88
CA GLN A 608 -23.97 25.80 -1.18
C GLN A 608 -24.73 25.68 -2.51
N TYR A 609 -24.43 24.61 -3.25
CA TYR A 609 -24.95 24.32 -4.58
C TYR A 609 -25.49 22.90 -4.69
N ALA A 610 -26.58 22.78 -5.45
CA ALA A 610 -27.01 21.53 -6.04
C ALA A 610 -26.31 21.40 -7.39
N VAL A 611 -25.66 20.27 -7.66
CA VAL A 611 -24.96 20.06 -8.94
C VAL A 611 -25.58 18.89 -9.70
N ASN A 612 -25.78 19.07 -11.00
CA ASN A 612 -26.04 17.96 -11.93
C ASN A 612 -24.90 17.89 -12.95
N VAL A 613 -24.23 16.74 -13.02
CA VAL A 613 -23.18 16.47 -13.99
C VAL A 613 -23.78 15.68 -15.14
N THR A 614 -23.79 16.27 -16.32
CA THR A 614 -24.25 15.61 -17.55
C THR A 614 -23.08 15.27 -18.45
N ALA A 615 -23.15 14.16 -19.18
CA ALA A 615 -22.05 13.68 -20.00
C ALA A 615 -22.52 12.92 -21.24
N THR A 616 -21.69 12.89 -22.29
CA THR A 616 -21.93 12.15 -23.54
C THR A 616 -21.64 10.65 -23.45
N GLN A 617 -21.02 10.22 -22.36
CA GLN A 617 -20.74 8.82 -22.01
C GLN A 617 -21.15 8.59 -20.56
N PRO A 618 -21.40 7.34 -20.14
CA PRO A 618 -21.60 7.01 -18.74
C PRO A 618 -20.42 7.50 -17.89
N ILE A 619 -20.71 8.15 -16.77
CA ILE A 619 -19.73 8.62 -15.79
C ILE A 619 -20.04 8.08 -14.39
N ALA A 620 -19.00 8.02 -13.57
CA ALA A 620 -19.08 7.86 -12.13
C ALA A 620 -18.57 9.14 -11.49
N VAL A 621 -19.20 9.57 -10.39
CA VAL A 621 -18.77 10.76 -9.64
C VAL A 621 -18.59 10.38 -8.18
N VAL A 622 -17.52 10.84 -7.55
CA VAL A 622 -17.30 10.80 -6.11
C VAL A 622 -17.10 12.22 -5.63
N VAL A 623 -17.68 12.56 -4.49
CA VAL A 623 -17.69 13.90 -3.90
C VAL A 623 -16.92 13.81 -2.59
N ASN A 624 -15.81 14.53 -2.48
CA ASN A 624 -15.01 14.60 -1.26
C ASN A 624 -15.23 15.99 -0.66
N THR A 625 -15.71 16.05 0.58
CA THR A 625 -15.93 17.31 1.29
C THR A 625 -14.91 17.44 2.41
N HIS A 626 -14.25 18.58 2.47
CA HIS A 626 -13.12 18.83 3.36
C HIS A 626 -13.36 20.10 4.17
N ASN A 627 -12.93 20.08 5.44
CA ASN A 627 -12.72 21.25 6.27
C ASN A 627 -11.33 21.14 6.90
N ASP A 628 -10.32 21.33 6.07
CA ASP A 628 -8.94 20.93 6.33
C ASP A 628 -7.91 22.04 6.07
N ASP A 629 -8.39 23.29 5.93
CA ASP A 629 -7.53 24.45 5.77
C ASP A 629 -6.38 24.45 6.82
N PRO A 630 -5.20 25.00 6.49
CA PRO A 630 -4.06 24.99 7.40
C PRO A 630 -4.36 25.58 8.80
N SER A 631 -5.33 26.50 8.91
CA SER A 631 -5.78 27.10 10.18
C SER A 631 -6.68 26.20 11.03
N VAL A 632 -7.25 25.12 10.47
CA VAL A 632 -8.15 24.22 11.20
C VAL A 632 -7.31 23.24 12.01
N ALA A 633 -7.47 23.24 13.33
CA ALA A 633 -6.65 22.40 14.21
C ALA A 633 -6.97 20.90 14.07
N ASN A 634 -8.25 20.56 14.00
CA ASN A 634 -8.77 19.20 13.83
C ASN A 634 -9.54 19.15 12.50
N PRO A 635 -8.85 18.90 11.37
CA PRO A 635 -9.50 18.79 10.08
C PRO A 635 -10.48 17.61 10.08
N VAL A 636 -11.53 17.73 9.29
CA VAL A 636 -12.49 16.64 9.06
C VAL A 636 -12.82 16.56 7.58
N ALA A 637 -13.03 15.34 7.09
CA ALA A 637 -13.39 15.08 5.71
C ALA A 637 -14.39 13.94 5.59
N TYR A 638 -15.15 13.91 4.50
CA TYR A 638 -16.03 12.79 4.19
C TYR A 638 -16.30 12.69 2.70
N SER A 639 -16.73 11.52 2.25
CA SER A 639 -17.11 11.30 0.87
C SER A 639 -18.56 10.90 0.71
N THR A 640 -19.10 11.15 -0.47
CA THR A 640 -20.36 10.57 -0.95
C THR A 640 -20.23 10.19 -2.41
N ASN A 641 -20.94 9.15 -2.82
CA ASN A 641 -21.07 8.83 -4.23
C ASN A 641 -22.01 9.82 -4.95
N GLY A 642 -21.79 10.04 -6.25
CA GLY A 642 -22.76 10.72 -7.09
C GLY A 642 -23.98 9.84 -7.35
N ILE A 643 -25.17 10.44 -7.38
CA ILE A 643 -26.44 9.70 -7.43
C ILE A 643 -26.95 9.66 -8.87
N ALA A 644 -26.90 8.48 -9.48
CA ALA A 644 -27.36 8.24 -10.85
C ALA A 644 -28.87 7.95 -10.95
N THR A 645 -29.44 7.29 -9.93
CA THR A 645 -30.85 6.86 -9.90
C THR A 645 -31.48 7.29 -8.60
N GLY A 646 -32.55 8.09 -8.70
CA GLY A 646 -33.38 8.47 -7.57
C GLY A 646 -34.59 7.56 -7.40
N ALA A 647 -35.41 7.88 -6.41
CA ALA A 647 -36.69 7.21 -6.18
C ALA A 647 -37.69 8.18 -5.55
N ALA A 648 -38.96 7.80 -5.54
CA ALA A 648 -39.99 8.53 -4.79
C ALA A 648 -39.70 8.52 -3.29
N SER A 649 -39.05 7.46 -2.78
CA SER A 649 -38.57 7.37 -1.40
C SER A 649 -37.12 6.89 -1.39
N VAL A 650 -36.28 7.56 -0.61
CA VAL A 650 -34.88 7.16 -0.37
C VAL A 650 -34.65 6.96 1.12
N TYR A 651 -33.78 6.00 1.46
CA TYR A 651 -33.65 5.43 2.79
C TYR A 651 -32.29 5.78 3.39
N GLY A 652 -32.29 6.42 4.57
CA GLY A 652 -31.10 6.77 5.32
C GLY A 652 -31.00 5.96 6.60
N PRO A 653 -30.15 4.91 6.65
CA PRO A 653 -30.07 4.06 7.83
C PRO A 653 -29.59 4.76 9.10
N TYR A 654 -28.99 5.96 8.99
CA TYR A 654 -28.49 6.69 10.15
C TYR A 654 -28.58 8.21 10.01
N ALA A 655 -29.07 8.86 11.06
CA ALA A 655 -29.03 10.30 11.28
C ALA A 655 -28.93 10.56 12.79
N ALA A 656 -28.38 11.70 13.17
CA ALA A 656 -28.16 12.06 14.56
C ALA A 656 -28.60 13.50 14.83
N LYS A 657 -29.10 13.73 16.05
CA LYS A 657 -29.25 15.05 16.64
C LYS A 657 -28.55 15.06 18.00
N ASN A 658 -27.43 15.78 18.10
CA ASN A 658 -26.65 15.91 19.33
C ASN A 658 -26.38 14.56 20.03
N ALA A 659 -26.12 13.52 19.23
CA ALA A 659 -25.97 12.15 19.74
C ALA A 659 -24.54 11.89 20.24
N ASN A 660 -24.40 10.88 21.10
CA ASN A 660 -23.12 10.24 21.39
C ASN A 660 -22.97 9.02 20.47
N ASP A 661 -22.32 9.21 19.33
CA ASP A 661 -22.09 8.15 18.35
C ASP A 661 -20.86 7.33 18.75
N GLN A 662 -21.05 6.36 19.63
CA GLN A 662 -19.98 5.41 20.05
C GLN A 662 -18.72 6.09 20.62
N GLY A 663 -18.85 7.28 21.21
CA GLY A 663 -17.74 8.07 21.76
C GLY A 663 -17.63 9.47 21.14
N PHE A 664 -18.22 9.70 19.96
CA PHE A 664 -18.24 11.00 19.32
C PHE A 664 -19.47 11.80 19.76
N THR A 665 -19.26 12.76 20.67
CA THR A 665 -20.33 13.58 21.25
C THR A 665 -20.75 14.72 20.32
N ALA A 666 -21.96 15.24 20.52
CA ALA A 666 -22.52 16.33 19.73
C ALA A 666 -22.58 16.03 18.22
N THR A 667 -22.77 14.75 17.86
CA THR A 667 -22.91 14.32 16.47
C THR A 667 -24.25 14.79 15.90
N LEU A 668 -24.21 15.40 14.71
CA LEU A 668 -25.34 16.01 14.02
C LEU A 668 -25.40 15.57 12.56
N SER A 669 -26.60 15.35 12.04
CA SER A 669 -26.79 14.97 10.64
C SER A 669 -27.59 16.00 9.85
N THR A 670 -26.93 16.68 8.91
CA THR A 670 -27.63 17.49 7.90
C THR A 670 -28.02 16.59 6.74
N ILE A 671 -29.30 16.63 6.35
CA ILE A 671 -29.83 15.84 5.22
C ILE A 671 -30.14 16.80 4.08
N VAL A 672 -29.51 16.58 2.93
CA VAL A 672 -29.65 17.43 1.76
C VAL A 672 -30.39 16.69 0.68
N VAL A 673 -31.60 17.15 0.33
CA VAL A 673 -32.48 16.50 -0.64
C VAL A 673 -32.49 17.30 -1.93
N GLN A 674 -32.16 16.64 -3.04
CA GLN A 674 -32.23 17.19 -4.40
C GLN A 674 -33.45 16.65 -5.13
N ASN A 675 -34.19 17.54 -5.79
CA ASN A 675 -35.28 17.15 -6.68
C ASN A 675 -34.71 16.75 -8.05
N MET A 676 -34.76 15.47 -8.38
CA MET A 676 -34.33 14.94 -9.69
C MET A 676 -35.46 14.95 -10.73
N GLY A 677 -36.69 15.29 -10.33
CA GLY A 677 -37.84 15.39 -11.22
C GLY A 677 -37.79 16.59 -12.15
N SER A 678 -38.77 16.68 -13.06
CA SER A 678 -38.90 17.75 -14.04
C SER A 678 -39.78 18.92 -13.59
N SER A 679 -40.43 18.82 -12.44
CA SER A 679 -41.32 19.83 -11.88
C SER A 679 -40.95 20.13 -10.43
N THR A 680 -41.37 21.28 -9.92
CA THR A 680 -41.28 21.59 -8.50
C THR A 680 -41.96 20.50 -7.67
N ALA A 681 -41.30 20.07 -6.61
CA ALA A 681 -41.79 19.02 -5.71
C ALA A 681 -41.51 19.39 -4.26
N THR A 682 -42.39 18.91 -3.37
CA THR A 682 -42.19 18.99 -1.93
C THR A 682 -41.88 17.59 -1.41
N SER A 683 -40.80 17.46 -0.65
CA SER A 683 -40.41 16.20 -0.02
C SER A 683 -40.65 16.25 1.48
N THR A 684 -40.96 15.11 2.08
CA THR A 684 -41.06 14.92 3.53
C THR A 684 -39.88 14.10 4.06
N LEU A 685 -39.44 14.36 5.28
CA LEU A 685 -38.50 13.52 6.02
C LEU A 685 -39.21 12.86 7.19
N THR A 686 -39.24 11.54 7.22
CA THR A 686 -39.77 10.76 8.35
C THR A 686 -38.61 10.17 9.12
N PHE A 687 -38.40 10.61 10.36
CA PHE A 687 -37.38 10.09 11.26
C PHE A 687 -37.96 9.08 12.22
N THR A 688 -37.32 7.93 12.38
CA THR A 688 -37.66 6.90 13.35
C THR A 688 -36.49 6.71 14.30
N PRO A 689 -36.68 6.78 15.64
CA PRO A 689 -35.59 6.52 16.59
C PRO A 689 -34.90 5.17 16.33
N LEU A 690 -33.59 5.13 16.54
CA LEU A 690 -32.81 3.90 16.41
C LEU A 690 -33.35 2.82 17.38
N GLY A 691 -33.57 1.60 16.89
CA GLY A 691 -34.22 0.52 17.64
C GLY A 691 -35.75 0.54 17.64
N GLY A 692 -36.37 1.61 17.12
CA GLY A 692 -37.83 1.75 17.02
C GLY A 692 -38.39 2.83 17.94
N GLY A 693 -39.62 3.25 17.66
CA GLY A 693 -40.30 4.34 18.38
C GLY A 693 -41.28 5.06 17.48
N THR A 694 -41.89 6.12 17.98
CA THR A 694 -42.84 6.93 17.21
C THR A 694 -42.10 7.76 16.15
N PRO A 695 -42.41 7.60 14.84
CA PRO A 695 -41.80 8.41 13.81
C PRO A 695 -42.24 9.88 13.88
N ILE A 696 -41.35 10.78 13.52
CA ILE A 696 -41.60 12.23 13.42
C ILE A 696 -41.43 12.65 11.97
N ILE A 697 -42.40 13.39 11.44
CA ILE A 697 -42.45 13.78 10.03
C ILE A 697 -42.25 15.28 9.89
N PHE A 698 -41.35 15.68 9.00
CA PHE A 698 -41.11 17.05 8.59
C PHE A 698 -41.45 17.22 7.12
N THR A 699 -42.00 18.38 6.76
CA THR A 699 -42.28 18.74 5.37
C THR A 699 -41.27 19.80 4.93
N GLY A 700 -40.51 19.49 3.88
CA GLY A 700 -39.57 20.42 3.29
C GLY A 700 -40.25 21.54 2.49
N PRO A 701 -39.48 22.49 1.96
CA PRO A 701 -40.00 23.53 1.08
C PRO A 701 -40.32 22.99 -0.32
N ALA A 702 -41.07 23.77 -1.08
CA ALA A 702 -41.24 23.53 -2.52
C ALA A 702 -39.90 23.72 -3.23
N THR A 703 -39.39 22.64 -3.84
CA THR A 703 -38.05 22.58 -4.41
C THR A 703 -38.13 22.44 -5.92
N ALA A 704 -37.56 23.39 -6.66
CA ALA A 704 -37.55 23.38 -8.13
C ALA A 704 -36.79 22.17 -8.69
N ALA A 705 -37.07 21.80 -9.94
CA ALA A 705 -36.35 20.75 -10.64
C ALA A 705 -34.83 20.99 -10.66
N GLY A 706 -34.05 20.00 -10.24
CA GLY A 706 -32.59 20.06 -10.12
C GLY A 706 -32.05 20.86 -8.93
N ALA A 707 -32.90 21.55 -8.16
CA ALA A 707 -32.51 22.26 -6.95
C ALA A 707 -32.51 21.33 -5.73
N SER A 708 -31.82 21.76 -4.67
CA SER A 708 -31.76 21.06 -3.39
C SER A 708 -32.23 21.96 -2.25
N TRP A 709 -32.58 21.33 -1.14
CA TRP A 709 -32.76 21.97 0.16
C TRP A 709 -32.08 21.12 1.24
N ALA A 710 -31.73 21.75 2.37
CA ALA A 710 -31.10 21.08 3.51
C ALA A 710 -32.00 21.10 4.74
N PHE A 711 -32.04 19.98 5.45
CA PHE A 711 -32.63 19.83 6.78
C PHE A 711 -31.51 19.80 7.82
N ASP A 712 -31.51 20.76 8.75
CA ASP A 712 -30.59 20.83 9.89
C ASP A 712 -31.34 20.55 11.21
N PRO A 713 -31.11 19.40 11.87
CA PRO A 713 -31.89 18.96 13.02
C PRO A 713 -31.75 19.87 14.26
N ARG A 714 -30.81 20.81 14.26
CA ARG A 714 -30.68 21.81 15.34
C ARG A 714 -31.82 22.81 15.34
N TYR A 715 -32.49 23.01 14.20
CA TYR A 715 -33.48 24.07 14.03
C TYR A 715 -34.89 23.51 13.87
N GLU A 716 -35.86 24.32 14.29
CA GLU A 716 -37.28 24.01 14.14
C GLU A 716 -37.62 23.78 12.65
N ASN A 717 -38.28 22.66 12.36
CA ASN A 717 -38.58 22.13 11.03
C ASN A 717 -37.36 21.93 10.12
N GLY A 718 -36.16 21.89 10.70
CA GLY A 718 -34.91 21.73 9.97
C GLY A 718 -34.43 22.96 9.20
N VAL A 719 -35.04 24.13 9.42
CA VAL A 719 -34.74 25.34 8.64
C VAL A 719 -33.64 26.14 9.31
N ALA A 720 -32.43 26.12 8.75
CA ALA A 720 -31.29 26.85 9.32
C ALA A 720 -31.59 28.34 9.53
N GLY A 721 -31.22 28.86 10.70
CA GLY A 721 -31.36 30.29 11.04
C GLY A 721 -32.68 30.70 11.69
N VAL A 722 -33.62 29.77 11.93
CA VAL A 722 -34.84 30.00 12.72
C VAL A 722 -34.62 29.66 14.22
N THR A 723 -35.68 29.30 14.94
CA THR A 723 -35.62 28.82 16.34
C THR A 723 -34.76 27.56 16.48
N LEU A 724 -33.90 27.51 17.50
CA LEU A 724 -33.17 26.30 17.88
C LEU A 724 -34.05 25.32 18.66
N CYS A 725 -33.93 24.04 18.34
CA CYS A 725 -34.58 22.96 19.06
C CYS A 725 -33.89 22.66 20.40
N GLY A 726 -34.68 22.36 21.43
CA GLY A 726 -34.16 21.86 22.71
C GLY A 726 -33.75 20.39 22.67
N VAL A 727 -33.45 19.82 23.84
CA VAL A 727 -33.02 18.41 23.99
C VAL A 727 -34.16 17.40 23.86
N ALA A 728 -35.39 17.81 24.19
CA ALA A 728 -36.58 16.96 24.11
C ALA A 728 -37.33 17.19 22.79
N ALA A 729 -38.07 16.18 22.35
CA ALA A 729 -38.94 16.32 21.19
C ALA A 729 -40.04 17.35 21.48
N SER A 730 -40.32 18.21 20.50
CA SER A 730 -41.43 19.17 20.53
C SER A 730 -41.99 19.36 19.13
N ALA A 731 -43.06 20.14 18.97
CA ALA A 731 -43.58 20.45 17.65
C ALA A 731 -42.46 21.07 16.78
N GLY A 732 -42.23 20.49 15.60
CA GLY A 732 -41.16 20.92 14.71
C GLY A 732 -39.74 20.57 15.17
N CYS A 733 -39.54 19.77 16.22
CA CYS A 733 -38.21 19.44 16.75
C CYS A 733 -38.02 17.96 17.07
N LEU A 734 -36.88 17.42 16.64
CA LEU A 734 -36.39 16.11 17.10
C LEU A 734 -35.82 16.21 18.52
N ALA A 735 -36.00 15.15 19.32
CA ALA A 735 -35.21 14.97 20.54
C ALA A 735 -33.74 14.71 20.20
N ASP A 736 -32.85 14.92 21.16
CA ASP A 736 -31.48 14.44 21.02
C ASP A 736 -31.47 12.91 20.93
N GLY A 737 -30.66 12.36 20.02
CA GLY A 737 -30.57 10.93 19.80
C GLY A 737 -30.21 10.53 18.38
N GLU A 738 -30.24 9.23 18.16
CA GLU A 738 -29.95 8.57 16.89
C GLU A 738 -31.25 8.12 16.21
N TYR A 739 -31.28 8.24 14.90
CA TYR A 739 -32.45 8.01 14.07
C TYR A 739 -32.06 7.27 12.80
N SER A 740 -33.05 6.61 12.22
CA SER A 740 -33.09 6.35 10.77
C SER A 740 -34.06 7.33 10.14
N PHE A 741 -33.96 7.56 8.83
CA PHE A 741 -34.94 8.39 8.15
C PHE A 741 -35.36 7.84 6.79
N VAL A 742 -36.50 8.32 6.31
CA VAL A 742 -36.98 8.14 4.93
C VAL A 742 -37.31 9.51 4.37
N ALA A 743 -36.66 9.89 3.27
CA ALA A 743 -37.07 11.05 2.48
C ALA A 743 -38.07 10.58 1.43
N SER A 744 -39.21 11.25 1.30
CA SER A 744 -40.26 10.88 0.33
C SER A 744 -40.78 12.08 -0.44
N SER A 745 -40.98 11.94 -1.74
CA SER A 745 -41.66 12.90 -2.59
C SER A 745 -42.67 12.16 -3.48
N PRO A 746 -43.94 12.05 -3.03
CA PRO A 746 -44.97 11.32 -3.78
C PRO A 746 -45.10 11.84 -5.22
N GLY A 747 -44.91 10.95 -6.20
CA GLY A 747 -44.97 11.30 -7.63
C GLY A 747 -43.71 11.99 -8.19
N GLY A 748 -42.66 12.18 -7.38
CA GLY A 748 -41.37 12.73 -7.79
C GLY A 748 -40.23 11.71 -7.76
N SER A 749 -39.04 12.15 -8.15
CA SER A 749 -37.78 11.42 -7.96
C SER A 749 -36.83 12.31 -7.20
N ILE A 750 -36.26 11.80 -6.11
CA ILE A 750 -35.33 12.53 -5.25
C ILE A 750 -34.03 11.76 -5.05
N ALA A 751 -32.99 12.53 -4.75
CA ALA A 751 -31.69 12.08 -4.29
C ALA A 751 -31.41 12.73 -2.94
N ALA A 752 -30.69 12.07 -2.03
CA ALA A 752 -30.26 12.71 -0.79
C ALA A 752 -28.83 12.36 -0.40
N ALA A 753 -28.08 13.36 0.04
CA ALA A 753 -26.78 13.23 0.68
C ALA A 753 -26.93 13.52 2.18
N VAL A 754 -26.22 12.75 3.00
CA VAL A 754 -26.29 12.84 4.46
C VAL A 754 -24.91 13.16 4.99
N ASN A 755 -24.80 14.28 5.69
CA ASN A 755 -23.54 14.73 6.30
C ASN A 755 -23.67 14.49 7.80
N VAL A 756 -22.86 13.60 8.38
CA VAL A 756 -22.86 13.25 9.81
C VAL A 756 -21.58 13.82 10.43
N ILE A 757 -21.70 14.88 11.22
CA ILE A 757 -20.56 15.68 11.66
C ILE A 757 -20.58 15.80 13.18
N SER A 758 -19.42 15.56 13.80
CA SER A 758 -19.12 15.89 15.20
C SER A 758 -18.05 16.98 15.25
N PRO A 759 -17.69 17.52 16.43
CA PRO A 759 -16.60 18.48 16.55
C PRO A 759 -15.23 17.96 16.10
N THR A 760 -15.02 16.64 16.05
CA THR A 760 -13.71 16.02 15.79
C THR A 760 -13.71 15.03 14.63
N THR A 761 -14.88 14.70 14.07
CA THR A 761 -15.01 13.71 13.00
C THR A 761 -16.11 14.06 12.02
N ALA A 762 -16.01 13.57 10.79
CA ALA A 762 -17.10 13.68 9.83
C ALA A 762 -17.29 12.38 9.03
N MET A 763 -18.53 12.08 8.67
CA MET A 763 -18.88 10.97 7.80
C MET A 763 -19.93 11.44 6.79
N GLY A 764 -19.98 10.78 5.65
CA GLY A 764 -20.93 11.09 4.58
C GLY A 764 -21.42 9.82 3.94
N TYR A 765 -22.67 9.82 3.50
CA TYR A 765 -23.20 8.78 2.63
C TYR A 765 -24.40 9.30 1.81
N THR A 766 -24.78 8.56 0.79
CA THR A 766 -25.98 8.80 -0.01
C THR A 766 -27.15 7.94 0.47
N ALA A 767 -28.33 8.54 0.58
CA ALA A 767 -29.53 7.79 0.92
C ALA A 767 -29.86 6.80 -0.21
N LEU A 768 -30.21 5.57 0.17
CA LEU A 768 -30.36 4.45 -0.74
C LEU A 768 -31.72 4.51 -1.45
N ALA A 769 -31.71 4.55 -2.78
CA ALA A 769 -32.94 4.59 -3.59
C ALA A 769 -33.57 3.20 -3.85
N GLN A 770 -32.79 2.14 -3.68
CA GLN A 770 -33.19 0.77 -3.99
C GLN A 770 -32.96 -0.12 -2.75
N PRO A 771 -33.97 -0.26 -1.86
CA PRO A 771 -33.87 -1.20 -0.77
C PRO A 771 -33.91 -2.63 -1.29
N ALA A 772 -33.02 -3.48 -0.81
CA ALA A 772 -32.85 -4.84 -1.31
C ALA A 772 -33.07 -5.91 -0.23
N ALA A 773 -33.43 -7.12 -0.65
CA ALA A 773 -33.54 -8.26 0.25
C ALA A 773 -32.16 -8.75 0.72
N LYS A 774 -31.08 -8.36 0.05
CA LYS A 774 -29.72 -8.80 0.37
C LYS A 774 -28.70 -7.70 0.10
N TYR A 775 -27.74 -7.55 1.00
CA TYR A 775 -26.62 -6.62 0.92
C TYR A 775 -25.29 -7.32 1.14
N PHE A 776 -24.27 -6.87 0.43
CA PHE A 776 -22.86 -7.22 0.65
C PHE A 776 -22.13 -6.05 1.29
N LEU A 777 -21.30 -6.33 2.29
CA LEU A 777 -20.52 -5.36 3.05
C LEU A 777 -19.04 -5.84 3.05
N PRO A 778 -18.20 -5.32 2.14
CA PRO A 778 -16.92 -5.95 1.79
C PRO A 778 -15.81 -5.82 2.84
N ASN A 779 -15.92 -4.86 3.75
CA ASN A 779 -14.90 -4.58 4.77
C ASN A 779 -15.56 -4.28 6.12
N VAL A 780 -15.62 -5.30 7.00
CA VAL A 780 -16.10 -5.17 8.37
C VAL A 780 -15.04 -5.73 9.32
N THR A 781 -14.42 -4.90 10.14
CA THR A 781 -13.46 -5.28 11.19
C THR A 781 -14.11 -5.27 12.58
N ARG A 782 -13.75 -6.27 13.41
CA ARG A 782 -14.06 -6.22 14.85
C ARG A 782 -13.18 -5.20 15.56
N THR A 783 -11.88 -5.35 15.36
CA THR A 783 -10.82 -4.39 15.69
C THR A 783 -9.74 -4.55 14.62
N LEU A 784 -8.96 -3.50 14.34
CA LEU A 784 -7.77 -3.55 13.50
C LEU A 784 -6.77 -2.48 13.96
N GLY A 785 -5.60 -2.91 14.44
CA GLY A 785 -4.62 -2.01 15.06
C GLY A 785 -4.74 -1.93 16.60
N GLY A 786 -5.26 -2.98 17.23
CA GLY A 786 -5.45 -3.07 18.69
C GLY A 786 -6.80 -2.58 19.17
N ALA A 787 -6.99 -2.50 20.50
CA ALA A 787 -8.28 -2.22 21.14
C ALA A 787 -8.88 -0.85 20.81
N SER A 788 -8.03 0.14 20.52
CA SER A 788 -8.42 1.49 20.10
C SER A 788 -8.36 1.69 18.58
N GLY A 789 -8.03 0.63 17.82
CA GLY A 789 -7.95 0.68 16.36
C GLY A 789 -9.31 0.68 15.68
N TRP A 790 -9.34 0.38 14.38
CA TRP A 790 -10.54 0.45 13.56
C TRP A 790 -11.58 -0.63 13.94
N THR A 791 -12.83 -0.22 14.17
CA THR A 791 -14.02 -1.07 14.24
C THR A 791 -15.05 -0.60 13.22
N THR A 792 -15.96 -1.48 12.80
CA THR A 792 -16.90 -1.17 11.72
C THR A 792 -18.36 -1.52 12.04
N PRO A 793 -19.07 -0.69 12.82
CA PRO A 793 -20.49 -0.91 13.05
C PRO A 793 -21.32 -0.88 11.75
N ILE A 794 -22.31 -1.76 11.67
CA ILE A 794 -23.29 -1.81 10.57
C ILE A 794 -24.58 -1.15 11.03
N LEU A 795 -25.11 -0.22 10.25
CA LEU A 795 -26.43 0.39 10.47
C LEU A 795 -27.40 -0.18 9.45
N LEU A 796 -28.41 -0.90 9.95
CA LEU A 796 -29.33 -1.67 9.13
C LEU A 796 -30.77 -1.20 9.33
N GLN A 797 -31.33 -0.55 8.33
CA GLN A 797 -32.73 -0.11 8.30
C GLN A 797 -33.62 -1.22 7.76
N ALA A 798 -34.66 -1.59 8.51
CA ALA A 798 -35.74 -2.41 7.99
C ALA A 798 -36.72 -1.55 7.20
N VAL A 799 -36.83 -1.78 5.88
CA VAL A 799 -37.84 -1.10 5.07
C VAL A 799 -39.16 -1.86 5.16
N THR A 800 -39.13 -3.13 4.77
CA THR A 800 -40.27 -4.06 4.94
C THR A 800 -39.89 -5.34 5.66
N ALA A 801 -38.58 -5.60 5.84
CA ALA A 801 -38.11 -6.80 6.53
C ALA A 801 -38.53 -6.81 8.01
N THR A 802 -38.90 -7.97 8.51
CA THR A 802 -39.23 -8.20 9.94
C THR A 802 -38.05 -8.80 10.71
N GLY A 803 -37.00 -9.18 10.00
CA GLY A 803 -35.77 -9.72 10.56
C GLY A 803 -34.64 -9.66 9.54
N ALA A 804 -33.43 -10.03 9.96
CA ALA A 804 -32.29 -10.21 9.06
C ALA A 804 -31.39 -11.34 9.51
N SER A 805 -30.77 -12.02 8.55
CA SER A 805 -29.67 -12.96 8.76
C SER A 805 -28.36 -12.29 8.34
N VAL A 806 -27.37 -12.28 9.22
CA VAL A 806 -26.07 -11.63 9.05
C VAL A 806 -25.00 -12.71 9.05
N GLU A 807 -24.45 -13.01 7.88
CA GLU A 807 -23.35 -13.96 7.70
C GLU A 807 -22.00 -13.23 7.73
N TRP A 808 -21.12 -13.69 8.62
CA TRP A 808 -19.76 -13.17 8.77
C TRP A 808 -18.78 -14.13 8.13
N ARG A 809 -18.16 -13.74 7.02
CA ARG A 809 -17.16 -14.55 6.32
C ARG A 809 -15.78 -13.95 6.50
N ARG A 810 -14.77 -14.79 6.72
CA ARG A 810 -13.39 -14.33 6.87
C ARG A 810 -12.92 -13.69 5.56
N PHE A 811 -12.36 -12.48 5.66
CA PHE A 811 -11.93 -11.68 4.51
C PHE A 811 -10.99 -12.44 3.56
N SER A 812 -10.04 -13.22 4.10
CA SER A 812 -8.96 -13.84 3.32
C SER A 812 -9.37 -15.02 2.44
N ASP A 813 -10.39 -15.79 2.85
CA ASP A 813 -10.73 -17.07 2.20
C ASP A 813 -12.24 -17.30 2.01
N GLY A 814 -13.09 -16.43 2.57
CA GLY A 814 -14.54 -16.53 2.46
C GLY A 814 -15.18 -17.55 3.40
N ALA A 815 -14.41 -18.15 4.32
CA ALA A 815 -14.92 -19.12 5.29
C ALA A 815 -15.97 -18.49 6.19
N LEU A 816 -17.16 -19.11 6.30
CA LEU A 816 -18.19 -18.67 7.22
C LEU A 816 -17.72 -18.86 8.66
N VAL A 817 -17.71 -17.77 9.43
CA VAL A 817 -17.30 -17.75 10.84
C VAL A 817 -18.52 -17.89 11.74
N THR A 818 -19.56 -17.09 11.49
CA THR A 818 -20.81 -17.14 12.26
C THR A 818 -21.96 -16.56 11.45
N THR A 819 -23.19 -16.94 11.83
CA THR A 819 -24.42 -16.32 11.34
C THR A 819 -25.20 -15.80 12.54
N GLN A 820 -25.72 -14.57 12.45
CA GLN A 820 -26.58 -13.98 13.45
C GLN A 820 -27.96 -13.71 12.86
N ASN A 821 -29.02 -13.96 13.62
CA ASN A 821 -30.37 -13.58 13.22
C ASN A 821 -30.86 -12.45 14.11
N LEU A 822 -31.42 -11.42 13.49
CA LEU A 822 -31.91 -10.22 14.13
C LEU A 822 -33.42 -10.12 13.94
N THR A 823 -34.13 -9.70 14.97
CA THR A 823 -35.50 -9.21 14.84
C THR A 823 -35.44 -7.73 14.53
N LEU A 824 -36.20 -7.29 13.53
CA LEU A 824 -36.21 -5.90 13.09
C LEU A 824 -37.61 -5.29 13.21
N THR A 825 -37.64 -4.00 13.55
CA THR A 825 -38.85 -3.19 13.54
C THR A 825 -38.91 -2.45 12.21
N ALA A 826 -39.95 -2.68 11.41
CA ALA A 826 -40.12 -1.99 10.13
C ALA A 826 -40.09 -0.46 10.31
N GLY A 827 -39.38 0.23 9.43
CA GLY A 827 -39.16 1.67 9.44
C GLY A 827 -38.06 2.16 10.40
N ALA A 828 -37.44 1.27 11.20
CA ALA A 828 -36.36 1.61 12.12
C ALA A 828 -35.04 0.96 11.70
N SER A 829 -33.93 1.56 12.14
CA SER A 829 -32.60 0.95 12.03
C SER A 829 -32.17 0.26 13.32
N VAL A 830 -31.28 -0.73 13.18
CA VAL A 830 -30.51 -1.32 14.27
C VAL A 830 -29.02 -1.14 14.01
N ARG A 831 -28.23 -1.01 15.08
CA ARG A 831 -26.77 -0.99 15.01
C ARG A 831 -26.21 -2.35 15.38
N ILE A 832 -25.35 -2.89 14.54
CA ILE A 832 -24.62 -4.14 14.78
C ILE A 832 -23.16 -3.77 14.97
N ASP A 833 -22.69 -3.80 16.22
CA ASP A 833 -21.29 -3.57 16.53
C ASP A 833 -20.53 -4.91 16.49
N PRO A 834 -19.54 -5.07 15.59
CA PRO A 834 -18.78 -6.31 15.49
C PRO A 834 -18.01 -6.66 16.78
N ARG A 835 -17.72 -5.68 17.65
CA ARG A 835 -17.09 -5.90 18.97
C ARG A 835 -17.98 -6.71 19.92
N ASN A 836 -19.30 -6.67 19.71
CA ASN A 836 -20.28 -7.41 20.50
C ASN A 836 -20.51 -8.84 19.97
N VAL A 837 -19.87 -9.23 18.86
CA VAL A 837 -20.00 -10.57 18.27
C VAL A 837 -18.87 -11.46 18.77
N ALA A 838 -19.14 -12.20 19.86
CA ALA A 838 -18.13 -12.96 20.59
C ALA A 838 -17.29 -13.94 19.75
N THR A 839 -17.84 -14.49 18.67
CA THR A 839 -17.17 -15.45 17.78
C THR A 839 -16.18 -14.82 16.80
N LEU A 840 -16.20 -13.50 16.61
CA LEU A 840 -15.25 -12.81 15.75
C LEU A 840 -13.93 -12.62 16.50
N SER A 841 -12.79 -12.86 15.86
CA SER A 841 -11.47 -12.53 16.39
C SER A 841 -11.15 -11.04 16.22
N ASP A 842 -10.36 -10.50 17.16
CA ASP A 842 -9.76 -9.16 17.07
C ASP A 842 -8.70 -9.10 15.95
N ASN A 843 -8.37 -7.88 15.50
CA ASN A 843 -7.43 -7.63 14.40
C ASN A 843 -7.75 -8.42 13.12
N THR A 844 -9.03 -8.65 12.87
CA THR A 844 -9.51 -9.49 11.77
C THR A 844 -10.59 -8.73 10.99
N GLN A 845 -10.49 -8.82 9.67
CA GLN A 845 -11.47 -8.28 8.72
C GLN A 845 -12.43 -9.39 8.28
N TYR A 846 -13.66 -9.00 7.97
CA TYR A 846 -14.74 -9.86 7.53
C TYR A 846 -15.45 -9.26 6.33
N ALA A 847 -15.87 -10.13 5.43
CA ALA A 847 -16.83 -9.83 4.39
C ALA A 847 -18.21 -10.26 4.91
N VAL A 848 -19.13 -9.30 5.05
CA VAL A 848 -20.43 -9.55 5.67
C VAL A 848 -21.52 -9.57 4.60
N THR A 849 -22.45 -10.52 4.73
CA THR A 849 -23.65 -10.59 3.90
C THR A 849 -24.86 -10.47 4.80
N VAL A 850 -25.74 -9.52 4.51
CA VAL A 850 -27.00 -9.32 5.24
C VAL A 850 -28.16 -9.71 4.34
N THR A 851 -29.05 -10.58 4.81
CA THR A 851 -30.25 -11.02 4.09
C THR A 851 -31.49 -10.70 4.91
N GLY A 852 -32.40 -9.90 4.38
CA GLY A 852 -33.69 -9.56 4.97
C GLY A 852 -34.63 -10.76 5.00
N ILE A 853 -35.33 -10.91 6.12
CA ILE A 853 -36.36 -11.92 6.32
C ILE A 853 -37.71 -11.23 6.12
N GLY A 854 -38.47 -11.72 5.14
CA GLY A 854 -39.83 -11.23 4.86
C GLY A 854 -39.91 -9.85 4.21
N GLY A 855 -38.80 -9.26 3.77
CA GLY A 855 -38.80 -7.96 3.11
C GLY A 855 -37.41 -7.42 2.78
N THR A 856 -37.37 -6.13 2.49
CA THR A 856 -36.18 -5.39 2.07
C THR A 856 -35.56 -4.56 3.19
N LEU A 857 -34.28 -4.27 3.02
CA LEU A 857 -33.41 -3.55 3.95
C LEU A 857 -32.76 -2.36 3.24
N ALA A 858 -32.13 -1.50 4.02
CA ALA A 858 -31.12 -0.54 3.57
C ALA A 858 -29.95 -0.59 4.57
N ALA A 859 -28.71 -0.60 4.09
CA ALA A 859 -27.54 -0.84 4.93
C ALA A 859 -26.42 0.15 4.62
N ILE A 860 -25.75 0.63 5.68
CA ILE A 860 -24.46 1.34 5.60
C ILE A 860 -23.50 0.74 6.62
N VAL A 861 -22.20 0.97 6.42
CA VAL A 861 -21.15 0.61 7.37
C VAL A 861 -20.43 1.89 7.77
N THR A 862 -20.29 2.10 9.08
CA THR A 862 -19.43 3.16 9.63
C THR A 862 -18.10 2.54 10.01
N GLU A 863 -16.97 3.13 9.65
CA GLU A 863 -15.65 2.72 10.13
C GLU A 863 -15.14 3.74 11.14
N LEU A 864 -14.81 3.31 12.35
CA LEU A 864 -14.48 4.16 13.50
C LEU A 864 -13.11 3.82 14.06
N ASN A 865 -12.30 4.83 14.36
CA ASN A 865 -10.98 4.77 14.98
C ASN A 865 -10.94 5.77 16.15
N PHE A 866 -10.34 5.34 17.27
CA PHE A 866 -10.30 6.11 18.51
C PHE A 866 -8.88 6.60 18.88
N GLN A 867 -7.94 6.59 17.93
CA GLN A 867 -6.54 6.99 18.14
C GLN A 867 -6.27 8.50 17.97
N GLY A 868 -7.29 9.31 17.67
CA GLY A 868 -7.19 10.76 17.46
C GLY A 868 -7.40 11.17 16.00
N GLY A 869 -7.53 12.48 15.75
CA GLY A 869 -7.90 13.05 14.45
C GLY A 869 -9.34 12.72 14.03
N ASP A 870 -9.63 12.88 12.74
CA ASP A 870 -10.89 12.44 12.13
C ASP A 870 -10.84 10.93 11.88
N GLY A 871 -11.35 10.21 12.88
CA GLY A 871 -11.36 8.75 12.92
C GLY A 871 -12.68 8.14 12.49
N ALA A 872 -13.55 8.82 11.72
CA ALA A 872 -14.83 8.26 11.32
C ALA A 872 -15.00 8.33 9.79
N MET A 873 -15.52 7.27 9.17
CA MET A 873 -15.93 7.30 7.76
C MET A 873 -17.12 6.35 7.55
N THR A 874 -17.80 6.45 6.42
CA THR A 874 -18.98 5.61 6.13
C THR A 874 -19.01 5.23 4.66
N TYR A 875 -19.51 4.05 4.35
CA TYR A 875 -19.83 3.63 3.00
C TYR A 875 -21.18 2.90 2.94
N GLU A 876 -21.83 2.95 1.78
CA GLU A 876 -23.10 2.29 1.53
C GLU A 876 -22.95 0.78 1.30
N GLY A 877 -23.91 0.00 1.80
CA GLY A 877 -23.97 -1.43 1.48
C GLY A 877 -24.34 -1.68 0.02
N PHE A 878 -23.80 -2.75 -0.57
CA PHE A 878 -24.08 -3.11 -1.96
C PHE A 878 -25.30 -4.02 -2.05
N ALA A 879 -26.39 -3.50 -2.61
CA ALA A 879 -27.56 -4.32 -2.91
C ALA A 879 -27.18 -5.49 -3.84
N ALA A 880 -27.62 -6.70 -3.50
CA ALA A 880 -27.54 -7.82 -4.44
C ALA A 880 -28.49 -7.56 -5.63
N PRO A 881 -28.05 -7.84 -6.87
CA PRO A 881 -28.85 -7.64 -8.07
C PRO A 881 -30.10 -8.54 -8.12
#